data_AF-A0AB33T3U0-F1
#
_entry.id   AF-A0AB33T3U0-F1
#
_cell.length_a   1.000
_cell.length_b   1.000
_cell.length_c   1.000
_cell.angle_alpha   90.00
_cell.angle_beta   90.00
_cell.angle_gamma   90.00
#
_symmetry.space_group_name_H-M   'P 1'
#
loop_
_entity.id
_entity.type
_entity.pdbx_description
1 polymer ?
#
loop_
_entity_poly.entity_id
_entity_poly.type
_entity_poly.pdbx_seq_one_letter_code
_entity_poly.pdbx_strand_id
1 'polypeptide(L)'
;MTAIQSPVLPYTAHVQEVAERLTGAPQETVRAEFLDDAGDGTIRAVIAWPTEDIALSDICTLFEHFGLRLRRQLPLGPTGAGTYLYEFTSTATPLADSLRNVAAAVQAHGTKHFTVDPFAALILAANIGWRDTVLLRALARFLKQAGLGMSHAYVIDNIAQRPRFVAALLDYFNARFDPMTADRDRAVTEAARVLDSHVEAATTVDEDRVLRAFATCFGALVRTSWFQVSESGGHKAHQAFMFDSAQLSLCGSVVPYREIFVDCDDMEGLHVRSGAIARGGLRFSDRPEDYRTEVLGLMKTQTVKNSPIVPTGAKGVFIRKNPEITVAQAYSVFINGLLDVTDNIADGKTVHPAHTVTYGADSNYLVVAADKGTAAFSDIANHIAAQRGFWLGDAFAAGGTTGYDHKQMGITARGAWVSVRDHLTEIGIDVDTEAVTVAGIGDCSGDVFGNGMLHSANLRLVAAFDHRHIFIDPDPDPAASHAERRRLHTQPGSSWADYDPNLISDGGGVWPRSAKNIVLPKPAQELLSVDRQTLTPDQLVQAVLCAKVDLLWNGGIGTYVKSHRESHVDAADPANDSVRVNAEQLRARVIGEGGNLGLTQRARVDFALRGGRVNADFIDNAAGVATSDREVNLKIALESVCRSGQLTEVQRNARLTAAENDVAATVLSGCHNQVLALGLAEAYAPRLLNRHERLIESLERHNGLNRTAEGLPSESEIAARAQDGRGLTRPEIAVLLAYSKNVVCQELLSSDIPDDPAFVSALSAYFPDSWQCGLLTDGITEHRLAREIIATQISDDLINHVGPGLIYRLEERFGVRSPEVAAAYMVTRRLFKVDSLWEHARRGGTVGAQGRWQGLHDLQQFIEHTAGRLLRHAGSRIDIAATVERYAAHIDTLRSHLQRNAPDSWLRLRRQAVDLSETAVRLGSDVRNVAQTHLALEEALGMNWVINALESHHPANWWEAMAADALRDDIADALHRLTEFPRHVDGWQPIAPERISRLKEVVARARRDGFVDVPRAAAISAELSSLCRWAGGAGG
;
A
#
# COMPACT_ATOMS: atom_id res chain seq x y z
N MET A 1 -38.77 18.60 -72.94
CA MET A 1 -39.52 19.07 -71.76
C MET A 1 -40.66 18.11 -71.51
N THR A 2 -40.42 17.11 -70.66
CA THR A 2 -41.44 16.24 -70.10
C THR A 2 -41.19 16.29 -68.61
N ALA A 3 -42.01 17.07 -67.90
CA ALA A 3 -41.93 17.19 -66.46
C ALA A 3 -42.30 15.83 -65.85
N ILE A 4 -41.31 15.16 -65.26
CA ILE A 4 -41.56 14.03 -64.37
C ILE A 4 -42.25 14.65 -63.15
N GLN A 5 -43.57 14.48 -63.05
CA GLN A 5 -44.29 14.76 -61.82
C GLN A 5 -43.73 13.84 -60.73
N SER A 6 -43.05 14.43 -59.74
CA SER A 6 -42.71 13.74 -58.50
C SER A 6 -44.00 13.18 -57.88
N PRO A 7 -43.99 11.95 -57.32
CA PRO A 7 -45.14 11.43 -56.60
C PRO A 7 -45.44 12.36 -55.44
N VAL A 8 -46.63 12.96 -55.41
CA VAL A 8 -47.13 13.71 -54.27
C VAL A 8 -47.30 12.70 -53.14
N LEU A 9 -46.37 12.69 -52.19
CA LEU A 9 -46.46 11.88 -50.98
C LEU A 9 -47.76 12.25 -50.24
N PRO A 10 -48.54 11.29 -49.73
CA PRO A 10 -49.82 11.55 -49.04
C PRO A 10 -49.71 12.44 -47.78
N TYR A 11 -48.48 12.76 -47.34
CA TYR A 11 -48.16 13.56 -46.17
C TYR A 11 -47.69 14.98 -46.47
N THR A 12 -47.88 15.48 -47.70
CA THR A 12 -47.24 16.73 -48.17
C THR A 12 -47.53 17.94 -47.28
N ALA A 13 -48.76 18.09 -46.78
CA ALA A 13 -49.11 19.22 -45.90
C ALA A 13 -48.50 19.10 -44.50
N HIS A 14 -48.53 17.91 -43.89
CA HIS A 14 -47.99 17.67 -42.55
C HIS A 14 -46.46 17.70 -42.51
N VAL A 15 -45.81 17.10 -43.52
CA VAL A 15 -44.35 17.17 -43.71
C VAL A 15 -43.89 18.62 -43.88
N GLN A 16 -44.65 19.42 -44.64
CA GLN A 16 -44.35 20.82 -44.84
C GLN A 16 -44.53 21.65 -43.56
N GLU A 17 -45.59 21.38 -42.79
CA GLU A 17 -45.80 22.02 -41.48
C GLU A 17 -44.67 21.72 -40.50
N VAL A 18 -44.24 20.45 -40.41
CA VAL A 18 -43.10 20.04 -39.57
C VAL A 18 -41.82 20.73 -40.06
N ALA A 19 -41.57 20.76 -41.36
CA ALA A 19 -40.40 21.44 -41.93
C ALA A 19 -40.40 22.94 -41.60
N GLU A 20 -41.54 23.61 -41.68
CA GLU A 20 -41.71 25.03 -41.32
C GLU A 20 -41.47 25.28 -39.82
N ARG A 21 -41.92 24.39 -38.94
CA ARG A 21 -41.63 24.48 -37.49
C ARG A 21 -40.14 24.33 -37.19
N LEU A 22 -39.46 23.43 -37.89
CA LEU A 22 -38.03 23.20 -37.67
C LEU A 22 -37.17 24.36 -38.21
N THR A 23 -37.58 25.02 -39.30
CA THR A 23 -36.78 26.04 -40.05
C THR A 23 -36.94 27.49 -39.59
N GLY A 24 -37.78 27.78 -38.58
CA GLY A 24 -38.16 29.16 -38.19
C GLY A 24 -37.10 30.11 -37.59
N ALA A 25 -35.81 29.77 -37.57
CA ALA A 25 -34.69 30.63 -37.09
C ALA A 25 -33.33 30.11 -37.60
N PRO A 26 -32.25 30.93 -37.68
CA PRO A 26 -30.91 30.43 -38.03
C PRO A 26 -30.49 29.28 -37.08
N GLN A 27 -30.18 28.12 -37.67
CA GLN A 27 -29.97 26.88 -36.93
C GLN A 27 -28.49 26.71 -36.55
N GLU A 28 -28.18 26.88 -35.27
CA GLU A 28 -26.87 26.52 -34.71
C GLU A 28 -26.75 25.01 -34.44
N THR A 29 -27.86 24.26 -34.45
CA THR A 29 -27.92 22.84 -34.05
C THR A 29 -28.91 22.04 -34.91
N VAL A 30 -28.70 20.72 -35.01
CA VAL A 30 -29.61 19.80 -35.71
C VAL A 30 -30.94 19.69 -34.96
N ARG A 31 -32.05 19.63 -35.70
CA ARG A 31 -33.38 19.34 -35.17
C ARG A 31 -34.02 18.21 -35.95
N ALA A 32 -34.64 17.27 -35.25
CA ALA A 32 -35.30 16.12 -35.83
C ALA A 32 -36.71 15.97 -35.23
N GLU A 33 -37.68 15.61 -36.08
CA GLU A 33 -39.02 15.21 -35.67
C GLU A 33 -39.43 13.97 -36.48
N PHE A 34 -39.80 12.89 -35.79
CA PHE A 34 -40.33 11.68 -36.41
C PHE A 34 -41.84 11.82 -36.60
N LEU A 35 -42.33 11.34 -37.74
CA LEU A 35 -43.74 11.39 -38.11
C LEU A 35 -44.44 10.11 -37.65
N ASP A 36 -45.73 10.20 -37.33
CA ASP A 36 -46.55 9.05 -36.94
C ASP A 36 -46.60 7.99 -38.06
N ASP A 37 -46.64 6.71 -37.66
CA ASP A 37 -46.54 5.55 -38.55
C ASP A 37 -47.64 5.55 -39.61
N ALA A 38 -47.23 5.41 -40.87
CA ALA A 38 -48.15 5.30 -42.01
C ALA A 38 -48.83 3.92 -42.12
N GLY A 39 -48.48 2.98 -41.24
CA GLY A 39 -48.97 1.59 -41.27
C GLY A 39 -48.33 0.73 -42.36
N ASP A 40 -47.31 1.25 -43.05
CA ASP A 40 -46.54 0.58 -44.12
C ASP A 40 -45.18 0.04 -43.64
N GLY A 41 -44.88 0.16 -42.33
CA GLY A 41 -43.61 -0.26 -41.73
C GLY A 41 -42.43 0.66 -42.07
N THR A 42 -42.67 1.82 -42.68
CA THR A 42 -41.66 2.83 -43.00
C THR A 42 -41.68 3.94 -41.96
N ILE A 43 -40.55 4.14 -41.28
CA ILE A 43 -40.37 5.22 -40.31
C ILE A 43 -39.96 6.48 -41.09
N ARG A 44 -40.65 7.59 -40.87
CA ARG A 44 -40.36 8.86 -41.55
C ARG A 44 -39.92 9.92 -40.54
N ALA A 45 -38.92 10.72 -40.88
CA ALA A 45 -38.47 11.83 -40.06
C ALA A 45 -38.14 13.05 -40.92
N VAL A 46 -38.52 14.24 -40.43
CA VAL A 46 -38.04 15.51 -40.97
C VAL A 46 -36.86 15.95 -40.11
N ILE A 47 -35.71 16.19 -40.73
CA ILE A 47 -34.50 16.62 -40.03
C ILE A 47 -33.97 17.86 -40.72
N ALA A 48 -33.72 18.89 -39.91
CA ALA A 48 -33.10 20.13 -40.31
C ALA A 48 -31.68 20.21 -39.74
N TRP A 49 -30.71 20.39 -40.63
CA TRP A 49 -29.30 20.39 -40.31
C TRP A 49 -28.73 21.82 -40.33
N PRO A 50 -27.73 22.12 -39.47
CA PRO A 50 -27.12 23.46 -39.39
C PRO A 50 -26.26 23.83 -40.62
N THR A 51 -25.90 22.86 -41.47
CA THR A 51 -25.15 23.06 -42.72
C THR A 51 -25.71 22.16 -43.83
N GLU A 52 -25.56 22.59 -45.08
CA GLU A 52 -25.98 21.82 -46.25
C GLU A 52 -24.97 20.74 -46.67
N ASP A 53 -23.71 20.87 -46.21
CA ASP A 53 -22.60 19.98 -46.56
C ASP A 53 -22.44 18.81 -45.57
N ILE A 54 -23.48 17.98 -45.41
CA ILE A 54 -23.39 16.74 -44.61
C ILE A 54 -23.28 15.53 -45.54
N ALA A 55 -22.21 14.75 -45.36
CA ALA A 55 -22.02 13.55 -46.16
C ALA A 55 -23.12 12.52 -45.85
N LEU A 56 -23.74 11.97 -46.89
CA LEU A 56 -24.77 10.93 -46.76
C LEU A 56 -24.26 9.70 -46.01
N SER A 57 -22.97 9.38 -46.15
CA SER A 57 -22.30 8.32 -45.39
C SER A 57 -22.39 8.53 -43.88
N ASP A 58 -22.26 9.77 -43.41
CA ASP A 58 -22.25 10.11 -41.99
C ASP A 58 -23.67 10.00 -41.43
N ILE A 59 -24.67 10.42 -42.22
CA ILE A 59 -26.09 10.26 -41.88
C ILE A 59 -26.46 8.77 -41.79
N CYS A 60 -26.05 7.95 -42.77
CA CYS A 60 -26.29 6.52 -42.73
C CYS A 60 -25.68 5.89 -41.48
N THR A 61 -24.41 6.19 -41.20
CA THR A 61 -23.70 5.66 -40.03
C THR A 61 -24.37 6.09 -38.71
N LEU A 62 -24.78 7.36 -38.62
CA LEU A 62 -25.48 7.90 -37.46
C LEU A 62 -26.77 7.12 -37.15
N PHE A 63 -27.62 6.93 -38.16
CA PHE A 63 -28.92 6.28 -37.98
C PHE A 63 -28.81 4.76 -37.84
N GLU A 64 -27.80 4.13 -38.44
CA GLU A 64 -27.53 2.70 -38.25
C GLU A 64 -27.25 2.35 -36.79
N HIS A 65 -26.57 3.23 -36.04
CA HIS A 65 -26.35 3.05 -34.60
C HIS A 65 -27.65 3.09 -33.78
N PHE A 66 -28.71 3.77 -34.25
CA PHE A 66 -30.04 3.70 -33.63
C PHE A 66 -30.84 2.46 -34.06
N GLY A 67 -30.31 1.62 -34.93
CA GLY A 67 -31.05 0.50 -35.55
C GLY A 67 -31.97 0.93 -36.70
N LEU A 68 -31.70 2.09 -37.32
CA LEU A 68 -32.46 2.65 -38.44
C LEU A 68 -31.62 2.62 -39.73
N ARG A 69 -32.13 1.98 -40.77
CA ARG A 69 -31.49 1.93 -42.09
C ARG A 69 -32.15 2.89 -43.05
N LEU A 70 -31.36 3.82 -43.60
CA LEU A 70 -31.84 4.81 -44.54
C LEU A 70 -32.30 4.16 -45.85
N ARG A 71 -33.54 4.41 -46.27
CA ARG A 71 -34.11 4.00 -47.55
C ARG A 71 -34.07 5.12 -48.57
N ARG A 72 -34.46 6.32 -48.15
CA ARG A 72 -34.63 7.46 -49.04
C ARG A 72 -34.41 8.76 -48.29
N GLN A 73 -33.79 9.73 -48.97
CA GLN A 73 -33.68 11.11 -48.54
C GLN A 73 -34.31 12.01 -49.61
N LEU A 74 -35.14 12.95 -49.19
CA LEU A 74 -35.81 13.92 -50.07
C LEU A 74 -35.60 15.33 -49.51
N PRO A 75 -35.02 16.28 -50.27
CA PRO A 75 -34.90 17.67 -49.82
C PRO A 75 -36.29 18.31 -49.70
N LEU A 76 -36.49 19.11 -48.64
CA LEU A 76 -37.72 19.87 -48.40
C LEU A 76 -37.40 21.37 -48.46
N GLY A 77 -37.94 22.09 -49.44
CA GLY A 77 -37.78 23.54 -49.63
C GLY A 77 -36.92 23.94 -50.85
N PRO A 78 -36.89 25.25 -51.23
CA PRO A 78 -35.96 25.75 -52.23
C PRO A 78 -34.52 25.54 -51.75
N THR A 79 -33.66 25.04 -52.63
CA THR A 79 -32.22 24.79 -52.41
C THR A 79 -31.58 25.85 -51.50
N GLY A 80 -31.18 25.50 -50.26
CA GLY A 80 -30.58 26.46 -49.32
C GLY A 80 -30.92 26.33 -47.82
N ALA A 81 -31.82 25.42 -47.38
CA ALA A 81 -32.30 25.36 -45.99
C ALA A 81 -31.91 24.10 -45.19
N GLY A 82 -31.02 23.24 -45.70
CA GLY A 82 -30.49 22.09 -44.94
C GLY A 82 -31.53 21.09 -44.38
N THR A 83 -32.77 21.10 -44.87
CA THR A 83 -33.90 20.32 -44.33
C THR A 83 -34.34 19.21 -45.27
N TYR A 84 -34.47 18.00 -44.75
CA TYR A 84 -34.76 16.80 -45.55
C TYR A 84 -35.79 15.91 -44.87
N LEU A 85 -36.60 15.23 -45.68
CA LEU A 85 -37.41 14.07 -45.29
C LEU A 85 -36.55 12.81 -45.46
N TYR A 86 -36.43 12.04 -44.40
CA TYR A 86 -35.78 10.74 -44.39
C TYR A 86 -36.82 9.64 -44.21
N GLU A 87 -36.70 8.59 -45.01
CA GLU A 87 -37.47 7.34 -44.87
C GLU A 87 -36.51 6.23 -44.42
N PHE A 88 -36.83 5.56 -43.32
CA PHE A 88 -36.04 4.51 -42.70
C PHE A 88 -36.81 3.19 -42.64
N THR A 89 -36.07 2.09 -42.65
CA THR A 89 -36.54 0.80 -42.14
C THR A 89 -35.81 0.48 -40.85
N SER A 90 -36.51 -0.01 -39.83
CA SER A 90 -35.87 -0.45 -38.59
C SER A 90 -35.60 -1.96 -38.58
N THR A 91 -34.54 -2.35 -37.89
CA THR A 91 -34.24 -3.75 -37.55
C THR A 91 -35.07 -4.26 -36.37
N ALA A 92 -35.66 -3.38 -35.56
CA ALA A 92 -36.50 -3.69 -34.41
C ALA A 92 -37.86 -2.99 -34.53
N THR A 93 -38.91 -3.53 -33.91
CA THR A 93 -40.20 -2.83 -33.84
C THR A 93 -40.09 -1.69 -32.83
N PRO A 94 -40.26 -0.41 -33.22
CA PRO A 94 -40.21 0.71 -32.30
C PRO A 94 -41.28 0.56 -31.20
N LEU A 95 -40.89 0.75 -29.94
CA LEU A 95 -41.83 0.95 -28.84
C LEU A 95 -42.50 2.33 -28.94
N ALA A 96 -43.66 2.48 -28.31
CA ALA A 96 -44.32 3.79 -28.22
C ALA A 96 -43.34 4.83 -27.61
N ASP A 97 -43.22 5.98 -28.26
CA ASP A 97 -42.35 7.12 -27.88
C ASP A 97 -40.84 6.96 -28.11
N SER A 98 -40.35 5.78 -28.51
CA SER A 98 -38.91 5.59 -28.71
C SER A 98 -38.35 6.48 -29.82
N LEU A 99 -39.13 6.75 -30.87
CA LEU A 99 -38.77 7.68 -31.94
C LEU A 99 -38.63 9.14 -31.44
N ARG A 100 -39.39 9.54 -30.41
CA ARG A 100 -39.21 10.85 -29.76
C ARG A 100 -37.86 10.93 -29.03
N ASN A 101 -37.47 9.84 -28.36
CA ASN A 101 -36.16 9.74 -27.73
C ASN A 101 -35.02 9.71 -28.76
N VAL A 102 -35.19 9.09 -29.92
CA VAL A 102 -34.23 9.16 -31.04
C VAL A 102 -34.08 10.60 -31.53
N ALA A 103 -35.18 11.34 -31.74
CA ALA A 103 -35.10 12.75 -32.10
C ALA A 103 -34.34 13.59 -31.07
N ALA A 104 -34.61 13.40 -29.77
CA ALA A 104 -33.90 14.08 -28.70
C ALA A 104 -32.40 13.72 -28.67
N ALA A 105 -32.04 12.47 -28.96
CA ALA A 105 -30.66 12.01 -29.03
C ALA A 105 -29.90 12.62 -30.23
N VAL A 106 -30.54 12.74 -31.39
CA VAL A 106 -29.97 13.43 -32.56
C VAL A 106 -29.71 14.90 -32.24
N GLN A 107 -30.64 15.58 -31.57
CA GLN A 107 -30.45 16.96 -31.11
C GLN A 107 -29.27 17.08 -30.13
N ALA A 108 -29.21 16.19 -29.13
CA ALA A 108 -28.11 16.13 -28.15
C ALA A 108 -26.74 15.85 -28.82
N HIS A 109 -26.73 15.09 -29.91
CA HIS A 109 -25.54 14.87 -30.72
C HIS A 109 -25.05 16.16 -31.38
N GLY A 110 -25.96 16.95 -31.97
CA GLY A 110 -25.61 18.24 -32.58
C GLY A 110 -25.07 19.25 -31.58
N THR A 111 -25.49 19.21 -30.32
CA THR A 111 -24.96 20.05 -29.24
C THR A 111 -23.71 19.48 -28.55
N LYS A 112 -23.15 18.37 -29.06
CA LYS A 112 -22.01 17.65 -28.45
C LYS A 112 -22.26 17.19 -27.00
N HIS A 113 -23.51 16.90 -26.65
CA HIS A 113 -23.89 16.31 -25.37
C HIS A 113 -24.04 14.78 -25.42
N PHE A 114 -24.08 14.21 -26.64
CA PHE A 114 -24.19 12.77 -26.85
C PHE A 114 -23.34 12.31 -28.04
N THR A 115 -22.41 11.40 -27.80
CA THR A 115 -21.78 10.64 -28.88
C THR A 115 -22.67 9.47 -29.28
N VAL A 116 -23.09 9.43 -30.54
CA VAL A 116 -23.88 8.33 -31.10
C VAL A 116 -22.93 7.19 -31.47
N ASP A 117 -23.03 6.10 -30.73
CA ASP A 117 -22.28 4.86 -30.92
C ASP A 117 -23.26 3.67 -30.87
N PRO A 118 -22.81 2.40 -30.98
CA PRO A 118 -23.72 1.25 -30.98
C PRO A 118 -24.65 1.13 -29.75
N PHE A 119 -24.38 1.79 -28.61
CA PHE A 119 -25.34 1.82 -27.48
C PHE A 119 -26.62 2.60 -27.82
N ALA A 120 -26.60 3.49 -28.83
CA ALA A 120 -27.76 4.25 -29.26
C ALA A 120 -28.92 3.36 -29.74
N ALA A 121 -28.65 2.09 -30.08
CA ALA A 121 -29.68 1.11 -30.42
C ALA A 121 -30.66 0.86 -29.25
N LEU A 122 -30.22 1.06 -28.00
CA LEU A 122 -31.05 0.91 -26.81
C LEU A 122 -32.15 1.97 -26.72
N ILE A 123 -31.94 3.15 -27.30
CA ILE A 123 -32.93 4.23 -27.32
C ILE A 123 -34.18 3.75 -28.06
N LEU A 124 -33.99 3.09 -29.19
CA LEU A 124 -35.09 2.52 -29.97
C LEU A 124 -35.62 1.22 -29.36
N ALA A 125 -34.72 0.30 -28.98
CA ALA A 125 -35.08 -1.05 -28.54
C ALA A 125 -35.70 -1.09 -27.13
N ALA A 126 -35.19 -0.28 -26.20
CA ALA A 126 -35.59 -0.26 -24.78
C ALA A 126 -36.38 0.99 -24.38
N ASN A 127 -36.64 1.92 -25.31
CA ASN A 127 -37.36 3.18 -25.06
C ASN A 127 -36.75 4.01 -23.92
N ILE A 128 -35.43 4.19 -23.95
CA ILE A 128 -34.69 4.97 -22.95
C ILE A 128 -34.19 6.28 -23.54
N GLY A 129 -33.85 7.25 -22.69
CA GLY A 129 -33.26 8.51 -23.14
C GLY A 129 -31.79 8.37 -23.55
N TRP A 130 -31.26 9.37 -24.26
CA TRP A 130 -29.82 9.45 -24.56
C TRP A 130 -28.98 9.50 -23.27
N ARG A 131 -29.50 10.11 -22.20
CA ARG A 131 -28.81 10.20 -20.90
C ARG A 131 -28.67 8.82 -20.24
N ASP A 132 -29.73 8.02 -20.21
CA ASP A 132 -29.66 6.64 -19.69
C ASP A 132 -28.72 5.76 -20.53
N THR A 133 -28.65 6.03 -21.83
CA THR A 133 -27.69 5.36 -22.73
C THR A 133 -26.25 5.68 -22.34
N VAL A 134 -25.95 6.93 -21.95
CA VAL A 134 -24.62 7.32 -21.43
C VAL A 134 -24.30 6.58 -20.13
N LEU A 135 -25.27 6.40 -19.22
CA LEU A 135 -25.08 5.64 -17.97
C LEU A 135 -24.68 4.19 -18.25
N LEU A 136 -25.47 3.51 -19.09
CA LEU A 136 -25.23 2.12 -19.44
C LEU A 136 -23.89 1.95 -20.17
N ARG A 137 -23.53 2.90 -21.04
CA ARG A 137 -22.22 2.92 -21.71
C ARG A 137 -21.07 3.07 -20.72
N ALA A 138 -21.16 4.01 -19.77
CA ALA A 138 -20.13 4.21 -18.76
C ALA A 138 -19.91 2.95 -17.91
N LEU A 139 -21.00 2.32 -17.45
CA LEU A 139 -20.91 1.11 -16.63
C LEU A 139 -20.50 -0.13 -17.45
N ALA A 140 -20.84 -0.21 -18.73
CA ALA A 140 -20.31 -1.24 -19.61
C ALA A 140 -18.78 -1.11 -19.81
N ARG A 141 -18.26 0.13 -19.92
CA ARG A 141 -16.80 0.37 -19.96
C ARG A 141 -16.13 -0.06 -18.65
N PHE A 142 -16.73 0.26 -17.51
CA PHE A 142 -16.25 -0.24 -16.22
C PHE A 142 -16.25 -1.78 -16.16
N LEU A 143 -17.33 -2.43 -16.59
CA LEU A 143 -17.44 -3.90 -16.62
C LEU A 143 -16.44 -4.57 -17.56
N LYS A 144 -16.09 -3.92 -18.69
CA LYS A 144 -14.98 -4.37 -19.55
C LYS A 144 -13.68 -4.40 -18.75
N GLN A 145 -13.36 -3.31 -18.06
CA GLN A 145 -12.17 -3.22 -17.19
C GLN A 145 -12.22 -4.19 -16.00
N ALA A 146 -13.41 -4.49 -15.49
CA ALA A 146 -13.63 -5.43 -14.40
C ALA A 146 -13.42 -6.91 -14.81
N GLY A 147 -13.29 -7.20 -16.10
CA GLY A 147 -13.01 -8.55 -16.61
C GLY A 147 -14.23 -9.31 -17.11
N LEU A 148 -15.28 -8.61 -17.60
CA LEU A 148 -16.43 -9.27 -18.22
C LEU A 148 -16.02 -10.14 -19.42
N GLY A 149 -14.92 -9.79 -20.10
CA GLY A 149 -14.28 -10.64 -21.11
C GLY A 149 -15.10 -10.89 -22.37
N MET A 150 -16.12 -10.07 -22.62
CA MET A 150 -16.98 -10.13 -23.81
C MET A 150 -16.80 -8.85 -24.65
N SER A 151 -17.02 -8.94 -25.96
CA SER A 151 -16.93 -7.78 -26.85
C SER A 151 -18.07 -6.80 -26.56
N HIS A 152 -17.83 -5.50 -26.75
CA HIS A 152 -18.88 -4.49 -26.58
C HIS A 152 -20.11 -4.77 -27.46
N ALA A 153 -19.90 -5.19 -28.71
CA ALA A 153 -20.99 -5.53 -29.61
C ALA A 153 -21.87 -6.66 -29.04
N TYR A 154 -21.26 -7.72 -28.52
CA TYR A 154 -22.01 -8.83 -27.92
C TYR A 154 -22.81 -8.40 -26.68
N VAL A 155 -22.20 -7.57 -25.82
CA VAL A 155 -22.88 -7.03 -24.63
C VAL A 155 -24.08 -6.18 -25.03
N ILE A 156 -23.91 -5.27 -26.00
CA ILE A 156 -24.96 -4.39 -26.52
C ILE A 156 -26.09 -5.21 -27.14
N ASP A 157 -25.78 -6.18 -28.00
CA ASP A 157 -26.78 -7.05 -28.63
C ASP A 157 -27.57 -7.83 -27.57
N ASN A 158 -26.90 -8.31 -26.51
CA ASN A 158 -27.54 -9.04 -25.42
C ASN A 158 -28.55 -8.16 -24.67
N ILE A 159 -28.16 -6.95 -24.24
CA ILE A 159 -29.06 -6.06 -23.50
C ILE A 159 -30.13 -5.43 -24.40
N ALA A 160 -29.85 -5.17 -25.69
CA ALA A 160 -30.81 -4.63 -26.65
C ALA A 160 -31.96 -5.60 -26.95
N GLN A 161 -31.68 -6.90 -26.94
CA GLN A 161 -32.70 -7.95 -27.05
C GLN A 161 -33.56 -8.10 -25.78
N ARG A 162 -33.22 -7.39 -24.69
CA ARG A 162 -33.85 -7.53 -23.36
C ARG A 162 -34.30 -6.17 -22.80
N PRO A 163 -35.20 -5.47 -23.51
CA PRO A 163 -35.59 -4.11 -23.13
C PRO A 163 -36.24 -4.00 -21.74
N ARG A 164 -36.95 -5.05 -21.30
CA ARG A 164 -37.53 -5.10 -19.94
C ARG A 164 -36.47 -5.19 -18.83
N PHE A 165 -35.37 -5.90 -19.09
CA PHE A 165 -34.24 -5.92 -18.16
C PHE A 165 -33.58 -4.54 -18.08
N VAL A 166 -33.37 -3.88 -19.23
CA VAL A 166 -32.79 -2.52 -19.27
C VAL A 166 -33.67 -1.54 -18.48
N ALA A 167 -34.99 -1.58 -18.66
CA ALA A 167 -35.92 -0.77 -17.88
C ALA A 167 -35.83 -1.08 -16.38
N ALA A 168 -35.89 -2.36 -15.99
CA ALA A 168 -35.78 -2.76 -14.58
C ALA A 168 -34.44 -2.35 -13.93
N LEU A 169 -33.35 -2.36 -14.70
CA LEU A 169 -32.03 -1.93 -14.24
C LEU A 169 -32.00 -0.42 -13.97
N LEU A 170 -32.59 0.38 -14.85
CA LEU A 170 -32.71 1.84 -14.69
C LEU A 170 -33.67 2.20 -13.55
N ASP A 171 -34.79 1.48 -13.42
CA ASP A 171 -35.73 1.64 -12.30
C ASP A 171 -35.04 1.36 -10.96
N TYR A 172 -34.24 0.29 -10.89
CA TYR A 172 -33.43 -0.02 -9.71
C TYR A 172 -32.42 1.08 -9.39
N PHE A 173 -31.71 1.60 -10.41
CA PHE A 173 -30.77 2.70 -10.23
C PHE A 173 -31.45 3.97 -9.71
N ASN A 174 -32.55 4.38 -10.33
CA ASN A 174 -33.29 5.58 -9.94
C ASN A 174 -33.90 5.43 -8.54
N ALA A 175 -34.47 4.25 -8.23
CA ALA A 175 -34.95 3.96 -6.89
C ALA A 175 -33.83 4.13 -5.84
N ARG A 176 -32.60 3.70 -6.15
CA ARG A 176 -31.46 3.81 -5.23
C ARG A 176 -30.88 5.21 -5.10
N PHE A 177 -30.75 5.95 -6.21
CA PHE A 177 -29.88 7.12 -6.25
C PHE A 177 -30.57 8.44 -6.60
N ASP A 178 -31.81 8.43 -7.10
CA ASP A 178 -32.56 9.67 -7.29
C ASP A 178 -32.87 10.28 -5.90
N PRO A 179 -32.38 11.51 -5.61
CA PRO A 179 -32.67 12.19 -4.37
C PRO A 179 -34.17 12.42 -4.14
N MET A 180 -34.96 12.47 -5.22
CA MET A 180 -36.40 12.74 -5.20
C MET A 180 -37.27 11.50 -4.96
N THR A 181 -36.68 10.29 -4.93
CA THR A 181 -37.43 9.05 -4.67
C THR A 181 -38.08 9.07 -3.29
N ALA A 182 -39.42 8.96 -3.27
CA ALA A 182 -40.20 8.79 -2.06
C ALA A 182 -40.23 7.31 -1.62
N ASP A 183 -40.22 7.05 -0.31
CA ASP A 183 -40.20 5.69 0.27
C ASP A 183 -39.12 4.79 -0.37
N ARG A 184 -37.87 5.27 -0.32
CA ARG A 184 -36.71 4.67 -1.00
C ARG A 184 -36.52 3.20 -0.68
N ASP A 185 -36.63 2.80 0.59
CA ASP A 185 -36.40 1.41 0.99
C ASP A 185 -37.37 0.45 0.29
N ARG A 186 -38.65 0.82 0.21
CA ARG A 186 -39.67 0.05 -0.52
C ARG A 186 -39.42 0.06 -2.03
N ALA A 187 -39.12 1.23 -2.61
CA ALA A 187 -38.87 1.37 -4.05
C ALA A 187 -37.67 0.51 -4.49
N VAL A 188 -36.58 0.54 -3.71
CA VAL A 188 -35.37 -0.26 -3.94
C VAL A 188 -35.67 -1.75 -3.81
N THR A 189 -36.41 -2.17 -2.78
CA THR A 189 -36.76 -3.58 -2.56
C THR A 189 -37.59 -4.14 -3.73
N GLU A 190 -38.59 -3.39 -4.20
CA GLU A 190 -39.44 -3.84 -5.30
C GLU A 190 -38.68 -3.84 -6.64
N ALA A 191 -37.91 -2.80 -6.93
CA ALA A 191 -37.11 -2.74 -8.16
C ALA A 191 -36.03 -3.83 -8.19
N ALA A 192 -35.37 -4.13 -7.06
CA ALA A 192 -34.42 -5.23 -6.93
C ALA A 192 -35.08 -6.58 -7.25
N ARG A 193 -36.26 -6.85 -6.67
CA ARG A 193 -37.02 -8.08 -6.92
C ARG A 193 -37.37 -8.28 -8.39
N VAL A 194 -37.76 -7.20 -9.09
CA VAL A 194 -38.04 -7.24 -10.53
C VAL A 194 -36.77 -7.48 -11.33
N LEU A 195 -35.68 -6.79 -11.01
CA LEU A 195 -34.39 -6.96 -11.67
C LEU A 195 -33.87 -8.40 -11.52
N ASP A 196 -33.90 -8.96 -10.30
CA ASP A 196 -33.47 -10.33 -10.02
C ASP A 196 -34.29 -11.34 -10.83
N SER A 197 -35.60 -11.13 -10.98
CA SER A 197 -36.45 -12.01 -11.79
C SER A 197 -36.03 -12.06 -13.27
N HIS A 198 -35.46 -10.97 -13.80
CA HIS A 198 -34.93 -10.93 -15.15
C HIS A 198 -33.56 -11.63 -15.27
N VAL A 199 -32.70 -11.52 -14.24
CA VAL A 199 -31.42 -12.23 -14.19
C VAL A 199 -31.67 -13.74 -14.13
N GLU A 200 -32.56 -14.19 -13.25
CA GLU A 200 -32.89 -15.62 -13.08
C GLU A 200 -33.64 -16.22 -14.29
N ALA A 201 -34.23 -15.37 -15.15
CA ALA A 201 -34.85 -15.81 -16.40
C ALA A 201 -33.85 -16.00 -17.55
N ALA A 202 -32.55 -15.79 -17.32
CA ALA A 202 -31.52 -16.01 -18.33
C ALA A 202 -31.52 -17.45 -18.86
N THR A 203 -31.45 -17.61 -20.17
CA THR A 203 -31.55 -18.90 -20.86
C THR A 203 -30.20 -19.53 -21.18
N THR A 204 -29.13 -18.74 -21.10
CA THR A 204 -27.75 -19.17 -21.37
C THR A 204 -26.80 -18.66 -20.30
N VAL A 205 -25.65 -19.31 -20.15
CA VAL A 205 -24.60 -18.91 -19.18
C VAL A 205 -24.03 -17.53 -19.52
N ASP A 206 -23.81 -17.25 -20.82
CA ASP A 206 -23.28 -15.95 -21.25
C ASP A 206 -24.28 -14.83 -20.99
N GLU A 207 -25.57 -15.09 -21.20
CA GLU A 207 -26.64 -14.17 -20.83
C GLU A 207 -26.69 -13.90 -19.33
N ASP A 208 -26.75 -14.94 -18.49
CA ASP A 208 -26.73 -14.78 -17.03
C ASP A 208 -25.53 -13.94 -16.59
N ARG A 209 -24.35 -14.25 -17.13
CA ARG A 209 -23.12 -13.53 -16.81
C ARG A 209 -23.20 -12.04 -17.17
N VAL A 210 -23.77 -11.66 -18.31
CA VAL A 210 -23.97 -10.25 -18.68
C VAL A 210 -24.99 -9.57 -17.75
N LEU A 211 -26.18 -10.17 -17.58
CA LEU A 211 -27.26 -9.57 -16.79
C LEU A 211 -26.85 -9.42 -15.32
N ARG A 212 -26.23 -10.46 -14.75
CA ARG A 212 -25.72 -10.48 -13.37
C ARG A 212 -24.57 -9.50 -13.17
N ALA A 213 -23.69 -9.33 -14.16
CA ALA A 213 -22.63 -8.32 -14.11
C ALA A 213 -23.21 -6.90 -14.02
N PHE A 214 -24.21 -6.55 -14.83
CA PHE A 214 -24.90 -5.27 -14.72
C PHE A 214 -25.64 -5.13 -13.39
N ALA A 215 -26.47 -6.10 -12.99
CA ALA A 215 -27.23 -6.03 -11.74
C ALA A 215 -26.32 -5.84 -10.52
N THR A 216 -25.23 -6.61 -10.44
CA THR A 216 -24.25 -6.49 -9.34
C THR A 216 -23.43 -5.21 -9.40
N CYS A 217 -23.10 -4.69 -10.60
CA CYS A 217 -22.45 -3.40 -10.76
C CYS A 217 -23.31 -2.26 -10.19
N PHE A 218 -24.61 -2.23 -10.53
CA PHE A 218 -25.55 -1.27 -9.99
C PHE A 218 -25.81 -1.48 -8.49
N GLY A 219 -25.84 -2.72 -8.00
CA GLY A 219 -25.97 -3.03 -6.58
C GLY A 219 -24.75 -2.60 -5.76
N ALA A 220 -23.55 -2.76 -6.31
CA ALA A 220 -22.28 -2.41 -5.68
C ALA A 220 -22.04 -0.89 -5.60
N LEU A 221 -22.75 -0.07 -6.39
CA LEU A 221 -22.67 1.38 -6.26
C LEU A 221 -23.03 1.80 -4.84
N VAL A 222 -22.22 2.67 -4.25
CA VAL A 222 -22.48 3.32 -2.96
C VAL A 222 -22.76 4.81 -3.09
N ARG A 223 -22.22 5.46 -4.14
CA ARG A 223 -22.41 6.89 -4.45
C ARG A 223 -22.24 7.15 -5.94
N THR A 224 -22.91 8.19 -6.45
CA THR A 224 -22.72 8.66 -7.83
C THR A 224 -22.99 10.15 -7.95
N SER A 225 -22.29 10.83 -8.86
CA SER A 225 -22.54 12.22 -9.23
C SER A 225 -23.69 12.38 -10.24
N TRP A 226 -24.35 11.30 -10.66
CA TRP A 226 -25.29 11.28 -11.79
C TRP A 226 -26.44 12.29 -11.68
N PHE A 227 -26.92 12.54 -10.45
CA PHE A 227 -28.02 13.47 -10.17
C PHE A 227 -27.54 14.87 -9.78
N GLN A 228 -26.23 15.09 -9.74
CA GLN A 228 -25.67 16.40 -9.45
C GLN A 228 -25.78 17.32 -10.67
N VAL A 229 -25.97 18.61 -10.40
CA VAL A 229 -26.08 19.66 -11.41
C VAL A 229 -24.77 20.42 -11.56
N SER A 230 -24.52 20.95 -12.76
CA SER A 230 -23.45 21.91 -13.02
C SER A 230 -23.79 23.29 -12.45
N GLU A 231 -22.82 24.20 -12.43
CA GLU A 231 -23.05 25.61 -12.05
C GLU A 231 -24.08 26.31 -12.94
N SER A 232 -24.20 25.88 -14.22
CA SER A 232 -25.21 26.37 -15.16
C SER A 232 -26.61 25.77 -14.94
N GLY A 233 -26.80 24.92 -13.93
CA GLY A 233 -28.07 24.25 -13.63
C GLY A 233 -28.39 23.05 -14.54
N GLY A 234 -27.48 22.71 -15.47
CA GLY A 234 -27.59 21.55 -16.34
C GLY A 234 -26.92 20.31 -15.74
N HIS A 235 -26.77 19.27 -16.55
CA HIS A 235 -26.02 18.08 -16.15
C HIS A 235 -24.52 18.31 -16.18
N LYS A 236 -23.79 17.66 -15.27
CA LYS A 236 -22.32 17.63 -15.32
C LYS A 236 -21.81 16.91 -16.57
N ALA A 237 -20.74 17.45 -17.14
CA ALA A 237 -20.05 16.89 -18.31
C ALA A 237 -19.28 15.59 -18.01
N HIS A 238 -18.85 15.41 -16.76
CA HIS A 238 -18.26 14.16 -16.27
C HIS A 238 -19.15 13.53 -15.20
N GLN A 239 -19.04 12.22 -15.05
CA GLN A 239 -19.79 11.46 -14.07
C GLN A 239 -18.86 10.54 -13.28
N ALA A 240 -19.13 10.41 -11.99
CA ALA A 240 -18.37 9.60 -11.06
C ALA A 240 -19.26 8.53 -10.41
N PHE A 241 -18.68 7.36 -10.21
CA PHE A 241 -19.32 6.16 -9.68
C PHE A 241 -18.41 5.55 -8.63
N MET A 242 -18.87 5.48 -7.38
CA MET A 242 -18.13 4.84 -6.29
C MET A 242 -18.74 3.47 -6.01
N PHE A 243 -17.92 2.42 -6.04
CA PHE A 243 -18.32 1.03 -5.84
C PHE A 243 -17.75 0.45 -4.54
N ASP A 244 -18.56 -0.38 -3.88
CA ASP A 244 -18.09 -1.41 -2.96
C ASP A 244 -17.62 -2.62 -3.76
N SER A 245 -16.30 -2.75 -3.97
CA SER A 245 -15.78 -3.79 -4.86
C SER A 245 -16.07 -5.20 -4.38
N ALA A 246 -16.28 -5.42 -3.07
CA ALA A 246 -16.62 -6.74 -2.53
C ALA A 246 -18.03 -7.22 -2.95
N GLN A 247 -18.88 -6.31 -3.44
CA GLN A 247 -20.24 -6.61 -3.92
C GLN A 247 -20.29 -6.88 -5.43
N LEU A 248 -19.18 -6.73 -6.16
CA LEU A 248 -19.13 -7.01 -7.59
C LEU A 248 -19.08 -8.52 -7.85
N SER A 249 -19.80 -9.01 -8.86
CA SER A 249 -19.68 -10.41 -9.30
C SER A 249 -18.33 -10.72 -9.97
N LEU A 250 -17.71 -9.70 -10.58
CA LEU A 250 -16.43 -9.80 -11.29
C LEU A 250 -15.26 -9.43 -10.35
N CYS A 251 -15.09 -10.21 -9.28
CA CYS A 251 -13.98 -10.03 -8.35
C CYS A 251 -12.71 -10.72 -8.86
N GLY A 252 -11.59 -9.99 -8.87
CA GLY A 252 -10.25 -10.56 -9.07
C GLY A 252 -9.66 -11.11 -7.77
N SER A 253 -8.41 -11.57 -7.81
CA SER A 253 -7.65 -12.00 -6.61
C SER A 253 -7.32 -10.85 -5.64
N VAL A 254 -7.43 -9.61 -6.11
CA VAL A 254 -7.27 -8.39 -5.31
C VAL A 254 -8.61 -7.65 -5.34
N VAL A 255 -9.24 -7.52 -4.18
CA VAL A 255 -10.51 -6.82 -4.00
C VAL A 255 -10.24 -5.51 -3.26
N PRO A 256 -10.37 -4.34 -3.92
CA PRO A 256 -10.27 -3.05 -3.25
C PRO A 256 -11.36 -2.89 -2.18
N TYR A 257 -11.10 -2.03 -1.20
CA TYR A 257 -12.16 -1.51 -0.34
C TYR A 257 -13.17 -0.70 -1.16
N ARG A 258 -12.69 0.23 -1.99
CA ARG A 258 -13.55 1.06 -2.87
C ARG A 258 -12.88 1.36 -4.20
N GLU A 259 -13.71 1.48 -5.22
CA GLU A 259 -13.33 1.92 -6.57
C GLU A 259 -14.13 3.17 -6.96
N ILE A 260 -13.47 4.24 -7.40
CA ILE A 260 -14.11 5.44 -7.95
C ILE A 260 -13.80 5.51 -9.44
N PHE A 261 -14.79 5.25 -10.27
CA PHE A 261 -14.71 5.35 -11.72
C PHE A 261 -15.25 6.71 -12.18
N VAL A 262 -14.49 7.43 -13.00
CA VAL A 262 -14.88 8.72 -13.60
C VAL A 262 -14.90 8.56 -15.12
N ASP A 263 -15.99 8.93 -15.76
CA ASP A 263 -16.17 8.87 -17.21
C ASP A 263 -16.75 10.18 -17.75
N CYS A 264 -16.19 10.65 -18.87
CA CYS A 264 -16.78 11.65 -19.76
C CYS A 264 -16.36 11.35 -21.21
N ASP A 265 -16.74 12.17 -22.19
CA ASP A 265 -16.35 11.89 -23.58
C ASP A 265 -14.83 12.07 -23.82
N ASP A 266 -14.16 12.94 -23.06
CA ASP A 266 -12.74 13.25 -23.26
C ASP A 266 -11.77 12.32 -22.51
N MET A 267 -12.20 11.74 -21.38
CA MET A 267 -11.33 10.94 -20.51
C MET A 267 -12.11 9.88 -19.73
N GLU A 268 -11.38 8.89 -19.22
CA GLU A 268 -11.87 7.98 -18.19
C GLU A 268 -10.75 7.66 -17.21
N GLY A 269 -11.12 7.33 -15.98
CA GLY A 269 -10.17 7.02 -14.92
C GLY A 269 -10.78 6.21 -13.80
N LEU A 270 -9.91 5.52 -13.07
CA LEU A 270 -10.26 4.66 -11.95
C LEU A 270 -9.32 4.94 -10.78
N HIS A 271 -9.87 5.18 -9.60
CA HIS A 271 -9.13 5.27 -8.35
C HIS A 271 -9.54 4.15 -7.41
N VAL A 272 -8.57 3.36 -6.97
CA VAL A 272 -8.77 2.17 -6.13
C VAL A 272 -8.13 2.38 -4.75
N ARG A 273 -8.79 1.93 -3.69
CA ARG A 273 -8.34 2.07 -2.29
C ARG A 273 -8.37 0.72 -1.60
N SER A 274 -7.36 0.39 -0.79
CA SER A 274 -7.36 -0.80 0.06
C SER A 274 -8.03 -0.57 1.42
N GLY A 275 -8.38 0.67 1.77
CA GLY A 275 -9.06 1.01 3.02
C GLY A 275 -9.63 2.43 3.08
N ALA A 276 -10.26 2.77 4.20
CA ALA A 276 -10.91 4.06 4.42
C ALA A 276 -9.91 5.22 4.55
N ILE A 277 -8.75 5.02 5.16
CA ILE A 277 -7.67 6.01 5.17
C ILE A 277 -6.57 5.47 4.25
N ALA A 278 -6.59 5.90 2.99
CA ALA A 278 -5.71 5.37 1.96
C ALA A 278 -5.14 6.48 1.08
N ARG A 279 -3.94 6.27 0.57
CA ARG A 279 -3.19 7.25 -0.23
C ARG A 279 -2.42 6.58 -1.34
N GLY A 280 -2.36 7.25 -2.48
CA GLY A 280 -1.32 6.97 -3.46
C GLY A 280 -1.41 7.79 -4.74
N GLY A 281 -0.45 7.49 -5.62
CA GLY A 281 -0.21 8.26 -6.83
C GLY A 281 -1.30 8.09 -7.90
N LEU A 282 -1.56 9.14 -8.67
CA LEU A 282 -2.42 9.12 -9.85
C LEU A 282 -1.57 9.07 -11.13
N ARG A 283 -1.69 7.98 -11.89
CA ARG A 283 -0.91 7.73 -13.11
C ARG A 283 -1.68 8.13 -14.37
N PHE A 284 -1.00 8.78 -15.30
CA PHE A 284 -1.45 8.83 -16.69
C PHE A 284 -1.00 7.54 -17.40
N SER A 285 -1.95 6.80 -17.97
CA SER A 285 -1.68 5.54 -18.67
C SER A 285 -1.96 5.65 -20.17
N ASP A 286 -1.15 4.94 -20.95
CA ASP A 286 -1.29 4.70 -22.38
C ASP A 286 -1.93 3.33 -22.69
N ARG A 287 -2.51 2.67 -21.67
CA ARG A 287 -3.14 1.34 -21.74
C ARG A 287 -4.68 1.41 -21.64
N PRO A 288 -5.41 1.84 -22.67
CA PRO A 288 -6.87 1.96 -22.62
C PRO A 288 -7.59 0.62 -22.42
N GLU A 289 -6.95 -0.51 -22.76
CA GLU A 289 -7.59 -1.83 -22.76
C GLU A 289 -7.57 -2.52 -21.39
N ASP A 290 -6.63 -2.21 -20.50
CA ASP A 290 -6.43 -2.96 -19.25
C ASP A 290 -5.87 -2.16 -18.06
N TYR A 291 -6.11 -0.84 -18.02
CA TYR A 291 -5.64 0.03 -16.94
C TYR A 291 -6.16 -0.37 -15.55
N ARG A 292 -7.31 -1.06 -15.42
CA ARG A 292 -7.77 -1.56 -14.12
C ARG A 292 -6.83 -2.63 -13.57
N THR A 293 -6.34 -3.53 -14.41
CA THR A 293 -5.33 -4.53 -14.01
C THR A 293 -4.04 -3.85 -13.59
N GLU A 294 -3.61 -2.83 -14.34
CA GLU A 294 -2.43 -2.02 -13.99
C GLU A 294 -2.59 -1.38 -12.59
N VAL A 295 -3.68 -0.67 -12.35
CA VAL A 295 -3.86 0.11 -11.11
C VAL A 295 -4.05 -0.79 -9.88
N LEU A 296 -4.69 -1.96 -10.03
CA LEU A 296 -4.82 -2.95 -8.95
C LEU A 296 -3.45 -3.53 -8.55
N GLY A 297 -2.59 -3.84 -9.53
CA GLY A 297 -1.22 -4.28 -9.26
C GLY A 297 -0.41 -3.24 -8.50
N LEU A 298 -0.55 -1.97 -8.87
CA LEU A 298 0.11 -0.84 -8.21
C LEU A 298 -0.43 -0.56 -6.80
N MET A 299 -1.74 -0.69 -6.57
CA MET A 299 -2.32 -0.54 -5.23
C MET A 299 -1.82 -1.64 -4.28
N LYS A 300 -1.70 -2.88 -4.77
CA LYS A 300 -1.17 -4.00 -4.00
C LYS A 300 0.25 -3.72 -3.53
N THR A 301 1.15 -3.33 -4.43
CA THR A 301 2.54 -3.01 -4.07
C THR A 301 2.62 -1.79 -3.14
N GLN A 302 1.73 -0.81 -3.31
CA GLN A 302 1.64 0.35 -2.43
C GLN A 302 1.26 -0.03 -0.99
N THR A 303 0.51 -1.12 -0.77
CA THR A 303 0.09 -1.54 0.58
C THR A 303 1.26 -2.04 1.42
N VAL A 304 2.22 -2.75 0.81
CA VAL A 304 3.46 -3.18 1.48
C VAL A 304 4.35 -1.96 1.74
N LYS A 305 4.49 -1.08 0.74
CA LYS A 305 5.29 0.15 0.83
C LYS A 305 4.77 1.13 1.88
N ASN A 306 3.46 1.17 2.12
CA ASN A 306 2.83 2.05 3.10
C ASN A 306 2.78 1.45 4.52
N SER A 307 3.35 0.27 4.76
CA SER A 307 3.38 -0.33 6.10
C SER A 307 4.01 0.53 7.22
N PRO A 308 4.94 1.49 6.97
CA PRO A 308 5.47 2.37 8.01
C PRO A 308 4.74 3.71 8.14
N ILE A 309 3.64 3.95 7.40
CA ILE A 309 2.92 5.23 7.40
C ILE A 309 1.43 5.06 7.76
N VAL A 310 0.73 6.17 7.97
CA VAL A 310 -0.67 6.19 8.43
C VAL A 310 -1.64 5.64 7.38
N PRO A 311 -1.69 6.17 6.14
CA PRO A 311 -2.64 5.69 5.16
C PRO A 311 -2.21 4.36 4.53
N THR A 312 -3.15 3.44 4.37
CA THR A 312 -2.94 2.23 3.55
C THR A 312 -2.82 2.57 2.04
N GLY A 313 -2.70 1.56 1.20
CA GLY A 313 -2.48 1.72 -0.24
C GLY A 313 -3.71 2.25 -1.00
N ALA A 314 -3.52 3.30 -1.80
CA ALA A 314 -4.43 3.64 -2.89
C ALA A 314 -3.65 3.85 -4.19
N LYS A 315 -4.34 3.84 -5.31
CA LYS A 315 -3.76 4.21 -6.60
C LYS A 315 -4.84 4.70 -7.55
N GLY A 316 -4.51 5.67 -8.38
CA GLY A 316 -5.38 6.07 -9.49
C GLY A 316 -4.69 5.92 -10.84
N VAL A 317 -5.51 5.71 -11.85
CA VAL A 317 -5.10 5.72 -13.25
C VAL A 317 -6.13 6.46 -14.07
N PHE A 318 -5.70 7.20 -15.08
CA PHE A 318 -6.58 7.83 -16.05
C PHE A 318 -5.97 7.81 -17.44
N ILE A 319 -6.83 7.79 -18.44
CA ILE A 319 -6.48 7.81 -19.86
C ILE A 319 -7.15 9.01 -20.55
N ARG A 320 -6.63 9.40 -21.70
CA ARG A 320 -7.28 10.36 -22.60
C ARG A 320 -7.97 9.61 -23.72
N LYS A 321 -9.25 9.90 -23.93
CA LYS A 321 -10.01 9.45 -25.11
C LYS A 321 -9.94 10.49 -26.22
N ASN A 322 -10.03 11.76 -25.86
CA ASN A 322 -9.84 12.87 -26.78
C ASN A 322 -8.36 13.31 -26.79
N PRO A 323 -7.63 13.17 -27.92
CA PRO A 323 -6.23 13.59 -28.01
C PRO A 323 -6.05 15.11 -27.98
N GLU A 324 -7.11 15.89 -28.22
CA GLU A 324 -7.07 17.36 -28.24
C GLU A 324 -6.92 17.96 -26.84
N ILE A 325 -7.37 17.26 -25.79
CA ILE A 325 -7.18 17.72 -24.43
C ILE A 325 -5.79 17.33 -23.91
N THR A 326 -5.20 18.22 -23.11
CA THR A 326 -3.92 17.96 -22.43
C THR A 326 -4.09 16.95 -21.29
N VAL A 327 -2.99 16.31 -20.88
CA VAL A 327 -2.99 15.40 -19.71
C VAL A 327 -3.42 16.15 -18.44
N ALA A 328 -3.02 17.42 -18.29
CA ALA A 328 -3.42 18.26 -17.16
C ALA A 328 -4.93 18.55 -17.13
N GLN A 329 -5.57 18.75 -18.29
CA GLN A 329 -7.03 18.90 -18.39
C GLN A 329 -7.74 17.61 -18.00
N ALA A 330 -7.31 16.45 -18.53
CA ALA A 330 -7.86 15.15 -18.13
C ALA A 330 -7.71 14.89 -16.63
N TYR A 331 -6.54 15.20 -16.07
CA TYR A 331 -6.27 15.12 -14.63
C TYR A 331 -7.22 16.00 -13.82
N SER A 332 -7.47 17.24 -14.25
CA SER A 332 -8.38 18.16 -13.57
C SER A 332 -9.83 17.65 -13.57
N VAL A 333 -10.29 17.06 -14.68
CA VAL A 333 -11.60 16.39 -14.74
C VAL A 333 -11.64 15.21 -13.77
N PHE A 334 -10.58 14.41 -13.74
CA PHE A 334 -10.50 13.26 -12.84
C PHE A 334 -10.60 13.67 -11.37
N ILE A 335 -9.81 14.66 -10.92
CA ILE A 335 -9.87 15.18 -9.55
C ILE A 335 -11.27 15.69 -9.20
N ASN A 336 -11.91 16.42 -10.10
CA ASN A 336 -13.28 16.89 -9.86
C ASN A 336 -14.28 15.74 -9.71
N GLY A 337 -14.18 14.70 -10.56
CA GLY A 337 -15.01 13.51 -10.43
C GLY A 337 -14.77 12.75 -9.13
N LEU A 338 -13.52 12.65 -8.66
CA LEU A 338 -13.22 12.04 -7.36
C LEU A 338 -13.88 12.82 -6.20
N LEU A 339 -13.80 14.15 -6.22
CA LEU A 339 -14.39 15.01 -5.21
C LEU A 339 -15.92 15.10 -5.29
N ASP A 340 -16.53 14.76 -6.42
CA ASP A 340 -17.98 14.74 -6.58
C ASP A 340 -18.65 13.62 -5.77
N VAL A 341 -17.93 12.57 -5.41
CA VAL A 341 -18.46 11.43 -4.62
C VAL A 341 -17.80 11.25 -3.26
N THR A 342 -16.89 12.17 -2.89
CA THR A 342 -16.17 12.17 -1.61
C THR A 342 -16.84 13.16 -0.65
N ASP A 343 -17.04 12.77 0.61
CA ASP A 343 -17.61 13.67 1.62
C ASP A 343 -16.62 14.78 1.98
N ASN A 344 -17.15 15.94 2.34
CA ASN A 344 -16.35 17.02 2.90
C ASN A 344 -16.51 17.08 4.43
N ILE A 345 -15.73 17.93 5.09
CA ILE A 345 -15.91 18.29 6.50
C ILE A 345 -16.12 19.80 6.60
N ALA A 346 -17.26 20.21 7.16
CA ALA A 346 -17.57 21.59 7.51
C ALA A 346 -18.02 21.68 8.97
N ASP A 347 -17.51 22.67 9.71
CA ASP A 347 -17.80 22.89 11.13
C ASP A 347 -17.68 21.62 12.00
N GLY A 348 -16.63 20.84 11.73
CA GLY A 348 -16.34 19.62 12.47
C GLY A 348 -17.12 18.38 12.02
N LYS A 349 -18.13 18.52 11.16
CA LYS A 349 -19.07 17.46 10.77
C LYS A 349 -18.88 17.01 9.32
N THR A 350 -19.14 15.74 9.04
CA THR A 350 -19.20 15.23 7.67
C THR A 350 -20.36 15.89 6.92
N VAL A 351 -20.09 16.35 5.70
CA VAL A 351 -21.07 16.91 4.76
C VAL A 351 -20.99 16.15 3.45
N HIS A 352 -22.10 15.56 3.03
CA HIS A 352 -22.18 14.83 1.76
C HIS A 352 -22.28 15.80 0.56
N PRO A 353 -21.77 15.45 -0.63
CA PRO A 353 -21.99 16.23 -1.84
C PRO A 353 -23.49 16.45 -2.11
N ALA A 354 -23.84 17.65 -2.58
CA ALA A 354 -25.24 17.98 -2.88
C ALA A 354 -25.86 16.98 -3.87
N HIS A 355 -27.16 16.74 -3.78
CA HIS A 355 -27.91 15.84 -4.67
C HIS A 355 -27.30 14.42 -4.78
N THR A 356 -26.74 13.90 -3.69
CA THR A 356 -26.10 12.59 -3.64
C THR A 356 -26.72 11.72 -2.56
N VAL A 357 -27.22 10.54 -2.94
CA VAL A 357 -27.63 9.51 -1.97
C VAL A 357 -26.38 8.69 -1.59
N THR A 358 -26.20 8.46 -0.30
CA THR A 358 -25.04 7.77 0.26
C THR A 358 -25.43 6.43 0.87
N TYR A 359 -24.65 5.40 0.56
CA TYR A 359 -24.72 4.08 1.21
C TYR A 359 -23.38 3.78 1.89
N GLY A 360 -23.40 3.13 3.05
CA GLY A 360 -22.21 2.77 3.82
C GLY A 360 -21.66 3.90 4.70
N ALA A 361 -20.41 3.76 5.15
CA ALA A 361 -19.76 4.71 6.04
C ALA A 361 -19.38 6.04 5.33
N ASP A 362 -19.10 7.06 6.14
CA ASP A 362 -18.52 8.32 5.69
C ASP A 362 -17.20 8.07 4.93
N SER A 363 -16.98 8.83 3.87
CA SER A 363 -15.77 8.80 3.04
C SER A 363 -15.27 10.22 2.83
N ASN A 364 -14.72 10.81 3.89
CA ASN A 364 -14.20 12.18 3.89
C ASN A 364 -12.68 12.29 3.67
N TYR A 365 -11.94 11.18 3.78
CA TYR A 365 -10.50 11.17 3.56
C TYR A 365 -10.16 10.68 2.14
N LEU A 366 -9.58 11.58 1.34
CA LEU A 366 -9.02 11.28 0.02
C LEU A 366 -7.74 12.10 -0.15
N VAL A 367 -6.58 11.44 -0.17
CA VAL A 367 -5.28 12.08 -0.43
C VAL A 367 -4.65 11.46 -1.67
N VAL A 368 -4.24 12.32 -2.59
CA VAL A 368 -3.61 11.93 -3.85
C VAL A 368 -2.12 12.24 -3.82
N ALA A 369 -1.37 11.63 -4.73
CA ALA A 369 0.04 11.97 -4.95
C ALA A 369 0.36 11.95 -6.44
N ALA A 370 1.52 12.46 -6.80
CA ALA A 370 2.04 12.33 -8.15
C ALA A 370 2.49 10.89 -8.46
N ASP A 371 2.45 10.53 -9.74
CA ASP A 371 3.01 9.29 -10.31
C ASP A 371 3.53 9.58 -11.74
N LYS A 372 3.82 8.52 -12.51
CA LYS A 372 4.20 8.61 -13.92
C LYS A 372 3.18 9.45 -14.69
N GLY A 373 3.69 10.49 -15.35
CA GLY A 373 2.90 11.42 -16.17
C GLY A 373 2.19 12.54 -15.40
N THR A 374 2.35 12.62 -14.07
CA THR A 374 1.69 13.63 -13.21
C THR A 374 2.61 14.31 -12.20
N ALA A 375 3.93 14.16 -12.34
CA ALA A 375 4.95 14.68 -11.42
C ALA A 375 4.75 16.15 -10.99
N ALA A 376 4.29 17.02 -11.89
CA ALA A 376 4.10 18.46 -11.65
C ALA A 376 2.65 18.86 -11.30
N PHE A 377 1.75 17.90 -11.03
CA PHE A 377 0.31 18.19 -10.94
C PHE A 377 -0.24 18.28 -9.50
N SER A 378 0.58 18.13 -8.46
CA SER A 378 0.12 18.30 -7.07
C SER A 378 -0.50 19.67 -6.82
N ASP A 379 0.06 20.74 -7.39
CA ASP A 379 -0.51 22.10 -7.26
C ASP A 379 -1.88 22.21 -7.94
N ILE A 380 -2.12 21.49 -9.05
CA ILE A 380 -3.43 21.45 -9.72
C ILE A 380 -4.47 20.80 -8.80
N ALA A 381 -4.14 19.67 -8.20
CA ALA A 381 -5.02 18.96 -7.27
C ALA A 381 -5.33 19.80 -6.02
N ASN A 382 -4.30 20.39 -5.40
CA ASN A 382 -4.46 21.26 -4.22
C ASN A 382 -5.28 22.51 -4.54
N HIS A 383 -5.08 23.12 -5.71
CA HIS A 383 -5.88 24.27 -6.16
C HIS A 383 -7.36 23.92 -6.30
N ILE A 384 -7.68 22.78 -6.94
CA ILE A 384 -9.07 22.32 -7.10
C ILE A 384 -9.70 22.03 -5.72
N ALA A 385 -8.98 21.34 -4.83
CA ALA A 385 -9.45 21.05 -3.48
C ALA A 385 -9.75 22.33 -2.68
N ALA A 386 -8.84 23.31 -2.71
CA ALA A 386 -9.02 24.60 -2.05
C ALA A 386 -10.20 25.40 -2.63
N GLN A 387 -10.34 25.48 -3.97
CA GLN A 387 -11.46 26.16 -4.62
C GLN A 387 -12.82 25.56 -4.24
N ARG A 388 -12.88 24.23 -4.05
CA ARG A 388 -14.10 23.53 -3.63
C ARG A 388 -14.35 23.60 -2.11
N GLY A 389 -13.49 24.28 -1.36
CA GLY A 389 -13.56 24.32 0.10
C GLY A 389 -13.42 22.93 0.73
N PHE A 390 -12.70 22.01 0.07
CA PHE A 390 -12.45 20.68 0.61
C PHE A 390 -11.57 20.78 1.85
N TRP A 391 -11.92 20.07 2.91
CA TRP A 391 -11.36 20.29 4.24
C TRP A 391 -9.85 20.04 4.35
N LEU A 392 -9.27 19.25 3.45
CA LEU A 392 -7.81 19.04 3.39
C LEU A 392 -7.07 20.22 2.77
N GLY A 393 -7.73 21.10 1.99
CA GLY A 393 -7.08 22.23 1.34
C GLY A 393 -5.83 21.81 0.55
N ASP A 394 -4.68 22.40 0.89
CA ASP A 394 -3.37 22.10 0.29
C ASP A 394 -2.64 20.86 0.88
N ALA A 395 -3.33 20.10 1.72
CA ALA A 395 -2.95 18.75 2.15
C ALA A 395 -3.61 17.64 1.30
N PHE A 396 -4.47 18.00 0.34
CA PHE A 396 -5.17 17.04 -0.53
C PHE A 396 -4.21 16.25 -1.43
N ALA A 397 -3.18 16.91 -1.94
CA ALA A 397 -2.09 16.30 -2.67
C ALA A 397 -0.77 16.58 -1.94
N ALA A 398 -0.01 15.52 -1.69
CA ALA A 398 1.32 15.67 -1.12
C ALA A 398 2.32 16.20 -2.18
N GLY A 399 3.28 17.01 -1.73
CA GLY A 399 4.18 17.75 -2.60
C GLY A 399 3.50 18.95 -3.27
N GLY A 400 4.29 19.73 -4.02
CA GLY A 400 3.86 21.02 -4.59
C GLY A 400 4.59 22.20 -3.95
N THR A 401 4.17 23.41 -4.29
CA THR A 401 4.88 24.66 -3.94
C THR A 401 4.95 24.97 -2.44
N THR A 402 3.98 24.52 -1.65
CA THR A 402 3.93 24.70 -0.18
C THR A 402 4.36 23.47 0.61
N GLY A 403 4.77 22.40 -0.07
CA GLY A 403 5.24 21.14 0.53
C GLY A 403 6.76 21.06 0.66
N TYR A 404 7.26 19.89 1.07
CA TYR A 404 8.69 19.65 1.11
C TYR A 404 9.21 19.24 -0.26
N ASP A 405 10.29 19.88 -0.73
CA ASP A 405 10.97 19.44 -1.96
C ASP A 405 11.85 18.23 -1.64
N HIS A 406 11.35 17.04 -1.97
CA HIS A 406 12.05 15.79 -1.72
C HIS A 406 13.40 15.69 -2.43
N LYS A 407 13.55 16.34 -3.60
CA LYS A 407 14.80 16.36 -4.36
C LYS A 407 15.82 17.24 -3.68
N GLN A 408 15.40 18.44 -3.25
CA GLN A 408 16.26 19.34 -2.48
C GLN A 408 16.67 18.73 -1.14
N MET A 409 15.74 18.08 -0.44
CA MET A 409 16.03 17.35 0.80
C MET A 409 16.90 16.10 0.59
N GLY A 410 16.88 15.55 -0.63
CA GLY A 410 17.50 14.27 -0.99
C GLY A 410 16.98 13.09 -0.16
N ILE A 411 15.77 13.17 0.38
CA ILE A 411 15.33 12.33 1.51
C ILE A 411 15.21 10.85 1.14
N THR A 412 14.78 10.54 -0.09
CA THR A 412 14.70 9.17 -0.61
C THR A 412 16.10 8.54 -0.70
N ALA A 413 17.08 9.27 -1.26
CA ALA A 413 18.45 8.79 -1.34
C ALA A 413 19.07 8.65 0.06
N ARG A 414 18.85 9.62 0.96
CA ARG A 414 19.30 9.57 2.35
C ARG A 414 18.77 8.33 3.07
N GLY A 415 17.49 8.00 2.87
CA GLY A 415 16.85 6.79 3.40
C GLY A 415 17.54 5.52 2.92
N ALA A 416 17.72 5.36 1.60
CA ALA A 416 18.39 4.19 1.03
C ALA A 416 19.86 4.08 1.48
N TRP A 417 20.52 5.22 1.70
CA TRP A 417 21.87 5.26 2.26
C TRP A 417 21.98 4.81 3.71
N VAL A 418 20.89 4.75 4.47
CA VAL A 418 20.88 4.10 5.79
C VAL A 418 21.17 2.61 5.62
N SER A 419 20.49 1.94 4.68
CA SER A 419 20.73 0.53 4.35
C SER A 419 22.12 0.30 3.78
N VAL A 420 22.56 1.12 2.83
CA VAL A 420 23.88 0.98 2.18
C VAL A 420 25.01 1.08 3.21
N ARG A 421 24.94 2.05 4.14
CA ARG A 421 25.95 2.19 5.20
C ARG A 421 25.99 0.97 6.12
N ASP A 422 24.84 0.48 6.56
CA ASP A 422 24.76 -0.70 7.43
C ASP A 422 25.31 -1.95 6.71
N HIS A 423 24.93 -2.18 5.45
CA HIS A 423 25.46 -3.27 4.62
C HIS A 423 26.97 -3.22 4.42
N LEU A 424 27.53 -2.05 4.12
CA LEU A 424 28.98 -1.87 3.96
C LEU A 424 29.72 -2.10 5.30
N THR A 425 29.17 -1.57 6.40
CA THR A 425 29.72 -1.75 7.75
C THR A 425 29.75 -3.23 8.14
N GLU A 426 28.70 -3.99 7.82
CA GLU A 426 28.60 -5.44 8.11
C GLU A 426 29.63 -6.29 7.37
N ILE A 427 30.12 -5.82 6.22
CA ILE A 427 31.19 -6.48 5.47
C ILE A 427 32.56 -5.83 5.69
N GLY A 428 32.66 -4.97 6.72
CA GLY A 428 33.90 -4.36 7.19
C GLY A 428 34.43 -3.22 6.34
N ILE A 429 33.56 -2.48 5.64
CA ILE A 429 33.92 -1.27 4.88
C ILE A 429 33.28 -0.05 5.55
N ASP A 430 34.11 0.92 5.94
CA ASP A 430 33.64 2.24 6.35
C ASP A 430 33.64 3.21 5.16
N VAL A 431 32.46 3.45 4.57
CA VAL A 431 32.30 4.32 3.38
C VAL A 431 32.66 5.79 3.63
N ASP A 432 32.73 6.22 4.89
CA ASP A 432 33.06 7.59 5.24
C ASP A 432 34.59 7.79 5.38
N THR A 433 35.37 6.70 5.45
CA THR A 433 36.85 6.76 5.55
C THR A 433 37.61 5.98 4.47
N GLU A 434 36.97 5.02 3.80
CA GLU A 434 37.56 4.15 2.79
C GLU A 434 37.00 4.42 1.38
N ALA A 435 37.82 4.21 0.35
CA ALA A 435 37.37 4.32 -1.04
C ALA A 435 36.47 3.13 -1.43
N VAL A 436 35.31 3.43 -2.02
CA VAL A 436 34.30 2.43 -2.38
C VAL A 436 34.02 2.50 -3.88
N THR A 437 34.16 1.36 -4.58
CA THR A 437 33.85 1.28 -6.01
C THR A 437 32.35 1.16 -6.26
N VAL A 438 31.82 1.95 -7.19
CA VAL A 438 30.37 2.04 -7.44
C VAL A 438 30.05 1.88 -8.93
N ALA A 439 29.09 1.03 -9.25
CA ALA A 439 28.37 1.04 -10.52
C ALA A 439 26.95 1.58 -10.31
N GLY A 440 26.40 2.29 -11.29
CA GLY A 440 25.18 3.07 -11.11
C GLY A 440 24.12 2.91 -12.20
N ILE A 441 22.85 2.98 -11.81
CA ILE A 441 21.70 3.07 -12.72
C ILE A 441 21.05 4.45 -12.54
N GLY A 442 21.25 5.35 -13.49
CA GLY A 442 20.79 6.75 -13.47
C GLY A 442 21.85 7.74 -13.92
N ASP A 443 21.58 9.03 -13.70
CA ASP A 443 22.49 10.14 -13.97
C ASP A 443 22.44 11.21 -12.88
N CYS A 444 23.47 12.07 -12.82
CA CYS A 444 23.62 13.09 -11.77
C CYS A 444 22.48 14.12 -11.69
N SER A 445 21.70 14.33 -12.75
CA SER A 445 20.55 15.24 -12.74
C SER A 445 19.33 14.65 -12.02
N GLY A 446 19.28 13.31 -11.94
CA GLY A 446 18.23 12.57 -11.25
C GLY A 446 18.21 12.84 -9.75
N ASP A 447 17.01 12.85 -9.16
CA ASP A 447 16.82 13.05 -7.72
C ASP A 447 17.57 11.99 -6.91
N VAL A 448 17.19 10.72 -7.06
CA VAL A 448 17.75 9.64 -6.24
C VAL A 448 19.21 9.35 -6.61
N PHE A 449 19.52 9.30 -7.90
CA PHE A 449 20.89 9.02 -8.35
C PHE A 449 21.86 10.13 -7.94
N GLY A 450 21.53 11.38 -8.27
CA GLY A 450 22.38 12.53 -7.98
C GLY A 450 22.63 12.72 -6.50
N ASN A 451 21.58 12.74 -5.67
CA ASN A 451 21.72 12.80 -4.22
C ASN A 451 22.51 11.60 -3.68
N GLY A 452 22.19 10.40 -4.17
CA GLY A 452 22.85 9.14 -3.85
C GLY A 452 24.37 9.21 -3.99
N MET A 453 24.84 9.73 -5.12
CA MET A 453 26.26 9.80 -5.45
C MET A 453 27.02 10.91 -4.74
N LEU A 454 26.36 11.76 -3.95
CA LEU A 454 26.98 12.84 -3.19
C LEU A 454 27.15 12.53 -1.69
N HIS A 455 26.61 11.40 -1.21
CA HIS A 455 26.59 11.07 0.22
C HIS A 455 27.93 10.71 0.83
N SER A 456 28.92 10.30 0.04
CA SER A 456 30.32 10.14 0.48
C SER A 456 31.25 10.69 -0.59
N ALA A 457 32.30 11.40 -0.14
CA ALA A 457 33.36 11.89 -1.01
C ALA A 457 34.35 10.79 -1.44
N ASN A 458 34.28 9.60 -0.81
CA ASN A 458 35.18 8.48 -1.11
C ASN A 458 34.64 7.54 -2.21
N LEU A 459 33.50 7.88 -2.80
CA LEU A 459 32.89 7.07 -3.85
C LEU A 459 33.66 7.19 -5.17
N ARG A 460 34.15 6.07 -5.66
CA ARG A 460 34.70 5.88 -7.00
C ARG A 460 33.60 5.37 -7.92
N LEU A 461 32.86 6.27 -8.57
CA LEU A 461 31.84 5.91 -9.55
C LEU A 461 32.53 5.49 -10.84
N VAL A 462 32.68 4.18 -11.04
CA VAL A 462 33.46 3.63 -12.17
C VAL A 462 32.64 3.39 -13.41
N ALA A 463 31.33 3.23 -13.27
CA ALA A 463 30.41 3.11 -14.40
C ALA A 463 28.99 3.52 -14.03
N ALA A 464 28.25 4.11 -14.96
CA ALA A 464 26.82 4.38 -14.82
C ALA A 464 26.12 4.40 -16.18
N PHE A 465 24.80 4.27 -16.19
CA PHE A 465 24.02 4.47 -17.42
C PHE A 465 22.63 5.04 -17.11
N ASP A 466 22.10 5.84 -18.03
CA ASP A 466 20.71 6.30 -18.01
C ASP A 466 19.99 5.86 -19.31
N HIS A 467 18.89 6.52 -19.68
CA HIS A 467 18.19 6.26 -20.93
C HIS A 467 18.93 6.83 -22.17
N ARG A 468 19.96 7.66 -21.98
CA ARG A 468 20.65 8.41 -23.05
C ARG A 468 22.08 7.92 -23.28
N HIS A 469 22.82 7.68 -22.20
CA HIS A 469 24.26 7.51 -22.21
C HIS A 469 24.73 6.36 -21.29
N ILE A 470 25.95 5.92 -21.54
CA ILE A 470 26.73 5.02 -20.69
C ILE A 470 28.02 5.77 -20.34
N PHE A 471 28.27 5.99 -19.06
CA PHE A 471 29.46 6.61 -18.48
C PHE A 471 30.38 5.53 -17.92
N ILE A 472 31.68 5.59 -18.21
CA ILE A 472 32.70 4.71 -17.62
C ILE A 472 33.93 5.54 -17.28
N ASP A 473 34.44 5.37 -16.06
CA ASP A 473 35.69 5.94 -15.58
C ASP A 473 36.48 4.84 -14.85
N PRO A 474 37.54 4.28 -15.46
CA PRO A 474 38.29 3.16 -14.87
C PRO A 474 38.92 3.44 -13.50
N ASP A 475 39.44 4.64 -13.29
CA ASP A 475 40.19 5.04 -12.09
C ASP A 475 39.88 6.49 -11.67
N PRO A 476 38.62 6.80 -11.27
CA PRO A 476 38.22 8.15 -10.90
C PRO A 476 38.93 8.61 -9.63
N ASP A 477 39.46 9.83 -9.62
CA ASP A 477 39.87 10.49 -8.38
C ASP A 477 38.62 10.83 -7.54
N PRO A 478 38.49 10.33 -6.29
CA PRO A 478 37.28 10.50 -5.50
C PRO A 478 36.90 11.97 -5.27
N ALA A 479 37.88 12.82 -4.97
CA ALA A 479 37.63 14.22 -4.62
C ALA A 479 37.22 15.05 -5.85
N ALA A 480 37.95 14.94 -6.95
CA ALA A 480 37.67 15.65 -8.19
C ALA A 480 36.35 15.17 -8.82
N SER A 481 36.12 13.86 -8.88
CA SER A 481 34.87 13.30 -9.41
C SER A 481 33.65 13.60 -8.52
N HIS A 482 33.82 13.73 -7.19
CA HIS A 482 32.74 14.18 -6.30
C HIS A 482 32.36 15.64 -6.56
N ALA A 483 33.35 16.52 -6.70
CA ALA A 483 33.13 17.92 -7.05
C ALA A 483 32.41 18.05 -8.40
N GLU A 484 32.80 17.24 -9.39
CA GLU A 484 32.18 17.25 -10.72
C GLU A 484 30.74 16.71 -10.71
N ARG A 485 30.48 15.60 -10.01
CA ARG A 485 29.11 15.10 -9.80
C ARG A 485 28.22 16.13 -9.11
N ARG A 486 28.77 16.89 -8.16
CA ARG A 486 28.04 17.99 -7.49
C ARG A 486 27.70 19.11 -8.47
N ARG A 487 28.65 19.51 -9.33
CA ARG A 487 28.41 20.51 -10.38
C ARG A 487 27.32 20.07 -11.35
N LEU A 488 27.36 18.81 -11.79
CA LEU A 488 26.33 18.24 -12.66
C LEU A 488 24.96 18.20 -11.97
N HIS A 489 24.91 17.78 -10.70
CA HIS A 489 23.66 17.69 -9.95
C HIS A 489 22.94 19.05 -9.78
N THR A 490 23.71 20.12 -9.59
CA THR A 490 23.15 21.48 -9.44
C THR A 490 22.85 22.15 -10.78
N GLN A 491 23.44 21.69 -11.88
CA GLN A 491 23.19 22.22 -13.21
C GLN A 491 21.84 21.73 -13.77
N PRO A 492 20.88 22.63 -14.07
CA PRO A 492 19.59 22.24 -14.65
C PRO A 492 19.76 21.56 -16.01
N GLY A 493 19.08 20.42 -16.21
CA GLY A 493 19.06 19.70 -17.48
C GLY A 493 20.36 18.98 -17.84
N SER A 494 21.30 18.87 -16.90
CA SER A 494 22.57 18.16 -17.13
C SER A 494 22.38 16.68 -17.48
N SER A 495 23.42 16.11 -18.04
CA SER A 495 23.51 14.72 -18.43
C SER A 495 24.95 14.22 -18.30
N TRP A 496 25.17 12.93 -18.52
CA TRP A 496 26.54 12.40 -18.61
C TRP A 496 27.38 13.07 -19.70
N ALA A 497 26.78 13.58 -20.78
CA ALA A 497 27.51 14.29 -21.83
C ALA A 497 28.10 15.64 -21.37
N ASP A 498 27.63 16.18 -20.25
CA ASP A 498 28.12 17.43 -19.67
C ASP A 498 29.29 17.21 -18.70
N TYR A 499 29.68 15.95 -18.42
CA TYR A 499 30.81 15.62 -17.53
C TYR A 499 32.12 16.10 -18.15
N ASP A 500 32.96 16.79 -17.38
CA ASP A 500 34.24 17.31 -17.86
C ASP A 500 35.17 16.16 -18.29
N PRO A 501 35.49 16.02 -19.60
CA PRO A 501 36.29 14.92 -20.10
C PRO A 501 37.73 14.95 -19.57
N ASN A 502 38.22 16.09 -19.08
CA ASN A 502 39.56 16.19 -18.49
C ASN A 502 39.66 15.54 -17.11
N LEU A 503 38.51 15.25 -16.47
CA LEU A 503 38.43 14.60 -15.17
C LEU A 503 38.20 13.08 -15.28
N ILE A 504 37.96 12.57 -16.50
CA ILE A 504 37.78 11.14 -16.76
C ILE A 504 39.17 10.49 -16.92
N SER A 505 39.42 9.39 -16.22
CA SER A 505 40.71 8.68 -16.31
C SER A 505 40.95 8.02 -17.68
N ASP A 506 42.20 7.63 -17.92
CA ASP A 506 42.61 7.00 -19.18
C ASP A 506 41.75 5.76 -19.50
N GLY A 507 41.16 5.77 -20.70
CA GLY A 507 40.29 4.70 -21.17
C GLY A 507 38.82 4.81 -20.74
N GLY A 508 38.45 5.84 -19.98
CA GLY A 508 37.07 6.20 -19.70
C GLY A 508 36.42 7.03 -20.80
N GLY A 509 35.11 7.27 -20.67
CA GLY A 509 34.35 8.10 -21.59
C GLY A 509 32.83 8.02 -21.37
N VAL A 510 32.13 8.74 -22.25
CA VAL A 510 30.66 8.78 -22.30
C VAL A 510 30.22 8.38 -23.71
N TRP A 511 29.39 7.36 -23.80
CA TRP A 511 28.87 6.86 -25.08
C TRP A 511 27.35 6.95 -25.15
N PRO A 512 26.77 7.31 -26.30
CA PRO A 512 25.32 7.34 -26.45
C PRO A 512 24.74 5.93 -26.58
N ARG A 513 23.60 5.68 -25.93
CA ARG A 513 22.86 4.41 -26.04
C ARG A 513 22.27 4.17 -27.42
N SER A 514 22.16 5.20 -28.24
CA SER A 514 21.73 5.11 -29.64
C SER A 514 22.83 4.64 -30.60
N ALA A 515 24.08 4.49 -30.14
CA ALA A 515 25.16 3.99 -30.98
C ALA A 515 24.89 2.56 -31.46
N LYS A 516 25.27 2.25 -32.71
CA LYS A 516 25.18 0.87 -33.22
C LYS A 516 26.18 -0.06 -32.53
N ASN A 517 27.39 0.43 -32.30
CA ASN A 517 28.49 -0.28 -31.64
C ASN A 517 29.36 0.74 -30.88
N ILE A 518 29.97 0.29 -29.79
CA ILE A 518 30.92 1.03 -28.96
C ILE A 518 32.25 0.27 -28.98
N VAL A 519 33.33 0.98 -29.32
CA VAL A 519 34.70 0.46 -29.24
C VAL A 519 35.26 0.84 -27.87
N LEU A 520 35.43 -0.14 -27.00
CA LEU A 520 35.81 0.07 -25.61
C LEU A 520 37.35 0.05 -25.46
N PRO A 521 37.98 1.07 -24.85
CA PRO A 521 39.40 1.05 -24.54
C PRO A 521 39.79 -0.08 -23.57
N LYS A 522 41.07 -0.46 -23.55
CA LYS A 522 41.57 -1.58 -22.73
C LYS A 522 41.33 -1.41 -21.22
N PRO A 523 41.57 -0.23 -20.60
CA PRO A 523 41.28 -0.04 -19.17
C PRO A 523 39.81 -0.26 -18.81
N ALA A 524 38.87 0.21 -19.65
CA ALA A 524 37.44 -0.03 -19.45
C ALA A 524 37.05 -1.50 -19.69
N GLN A 525 37.71 -2.20 -20.62
CA GLN A 525 37.54 -3.65 -20.79
C GLN A 525 37.96 -4.42 -19.53
N GLU A 526 39.10 -4.07 -18.95
CA GLU A 526 39.62 -4.68 -17.72
C GLU A 526 38.68 -4.43 -16.52
N LEU A 527 38.23 -3.17 -16.33
CA LEU A 527 37.26 -2.79 -15.30
C LEU A 527 35.99 -3.66 -15.37
N LEU A 528 35.39 -3.76 -16.56
CA LEU A 528 34.14 -4.49 -16.76
C LEU A 528 34.34 -6.01 -16.92
N SER A 529 35.59 -6.47 -17.00
CA SER A 529 35.98 -7.86 -17.31
C SER A 529 35.36 -8.38 -18.61
N VAL A 530 35.52 -7.62 -19.70
CA VAL A 530 35.06 -7.99 -21.04
C VAL A 530 36.23 -8.20 -21.99
N ASP A 531 36.25 -9.32 -22.72
CA ASP A 531 37.35 -9.65 -23.64
C ASP A 531 37.18 -9.05 -25.05
N ARG A 532 35.98 -8.53 -25.35
CA ARG A 532 35.65 -7.99 -26.68
C ARG A 532 35.82 -6.48 -26.68
N GLN A 533 36.58 -5.99 -27.66
CA GLN A 533 36.78 -4.56 -27.86
C GLN A 533 35.52 -3.85 -28.39
N THR A 534 34.63 -4.54 -29.12
CA THR A 534 33.42 -3.93 -29.69
C THR A 534 32.17 -4.59 -29.10
N LEU A 535 31.30 -3.75 -28.53
CA LEU A 535 30.06 -4.15 -27.88
C LEU A 535 28.90 -3.31 -28.42
N THR A 536 27.70 -3.87 -28.43
CA THR A 536 26.47 -3.04 -28.53
C THR A 536 26.24 -2.29 -27.22
N PRO A 537 25.49 -1.17 -27.22
CA PRO A 537 25.14 -0.48 -25.97
C PRO A 537 24.47 -1.39 -24.95
N ASP A 538 23.58 -2.28 -25.40
CA ASP A 538 22.87 -3.20 -24.49
C ASP A 538 23.83 -4.20 -23.82
N GLN A 539 24.79 -4.75 -24.57
CA GLN A 539 25.84 -5.61 -24.02
C GLN A 539 26.75 -4.84 -23.05
N LEU A 540 27.00 -3.56 -23.30
CA LEU A 540 27.79 -2.72 -22.41
C LEU A 540 27.03 -2.44 -21.10
N VAL A 541 25.72 -2.18 -21.17
CA VAL A 541 24.87 -2.04 -19.96
C VAL A 541 24.88 -3.34 -19.15
N GLN A 542 24.74 -4.50 -19.79
CA GLN A 542 24.87 -5.80 -19.11
C GLN A 542 26.22 -5.95 -18.41
N ALA A 543 27.32 -5.52 -19.06
CA ALA A 543 28.66 -5.55 -18.47
C ALA A 543 28.81 -4.61 -17.27
N VAL A 544 28.19 -3.42 -17.32
CA VAL A 544 28.12 -2.48 -16.18
C VAL A 544 27.35 -3.09 -15.00
N LEU A 545 26.18 -3.68 -15.24
CA LEU A 545 25.40 -4.37 -14.20
C LEU A 545 26.18 -5.53 -13.56
N CYS A 546 26.98 -6.23 -14.36
CA CYS A 546 27.81 -7.34 -13.89
C CYS A 546 29.21 -6.90 -13.43
N ALA A 547 29.51 -5.61 -13.31
CA ALA A 547 30.85 -5.15 -12.92
C ALA A 547 31.20 -5.62 -11.49
N LYS A 548 32.50 -5.87 -11.25
CA LYS A 548 32.99 -6.21 -9.91
C LYS A 548 33.20 -4.91 -9.12
N VAL A 549 32.22 -4.54 -8.31
CA VAL A 549 32.20 -3.31 -7.52
C VAL A 549 31.76 -3.58 -6.08
N ASP A 550 32.03 -2.65 -5.17
CA ASP A 550 31.55 -2.75 -3.80
C ASP A 550 30.04 -2.45 -3.72
N LEU A 551 29.56 -1.46 -4.48
CA LEU A 551 28.17 -1.03 -4.50
C LEU A 551 27.61 -0.97 -5.93
N LEU A 552 26.47 -1.62 -6.16
CA LEU A 552 25.58 -1.30 -7.28
C LEU A 552 24.44 -0.41 -6.76
N TRP A 553 24.41 0.84 -7.22
CA TRP A 553 23.41 1.82 -6.82
C TRP A 553 22.32 1.96 -7.87
N ASN A 554 21.08 1.60 -7.52
CA ASN A 554 19.93 1.88 -8.35
C ASN A 554 19.28 3.21 -7.95
N GLY A 555 19.52 4.26 -8.74
CA GLY A 555 18.83 5.55 -8.62
C GLY A 555 17.84 5.83 -9.73
N GLY A 556 17.54 4.83 -10.57
CA GLY A 556 16.69 4.93 -11.75
C GLY A 556 15.37 4.18 -11.61
N ILE A 557 14.67 4.01 -12.73
CA ILE A 557 13.42 3.23 -12.82
C ILE A 557 13.63 2.12 -13.85
N GLY A 558 13.24 0.90 -13.49
CA GLY A 558 13.28 -0.26 -14.39
C GLY A 558 13.81 -1.50 -13.69
N THR A 559 13.44 -2.67 -14.21
CA THR A 559 13.84 -3.98 -13.67
C THR A 559 14.97 -4.58 -14.49
N TYR A 560 16.19 -4.41 -13.98
CA TYR A 560 17.45 -4.76 -14.63
C TYR A 560 17.99 -6.13 -14.23
N VAL A 561 17.50 -6.71 -13.13
CA VAL A 561 17.94 -8.01 -12.65
C VAL A 561 16.75 -8.91 -12.33
N LYS A 562 16.77 -10.14 -12.85
CA LYS A 562 15.80 -11.20 -12.52
C LYS A 562 16.47 -12.45 -11.94
N SER A 563 15.68 -13.34 -11.36
CA SER A 563 16.14 -14.71 -11.11
C SER A 563 16.32 -15.46 -12.44
N HIS A 564 17.26 -16.40 -12.50
CA HIS A 564 17.33 -17.35 -13.60
C HIS A 564 16.06 -18.22 -13.75
N ARG A 565 15.26 -18.33 -12.68
CA ARG A 565 13.97 -19.04 -12.66
C ARG A 565 12.81 -18.23 -13.23
N GLU A 566 13.03 -16.96 -13.54
CA GLU A 566 12.04 -16.05 -14.13
C GLU A 566 12.34 -15.85 -15.61
N SER A 567 11.29 -15.76 -16.42
CA SER A 567 11.37 -15.27 -17.79
C SER A 567 11.48 -13.75 -17.83
N HIS A 568 11.74 -13.18 -19.01
CA HIS A 568 11.66 -11.72 -19.17
C HIS A 568 10.23 -11.19 -18.99
N VAL A 569 9.22 -12.00 -19.37
CA VAL A 569 7.80 -11.66 -19.19
C VAL A 569 7.43 -11.56 -17.72
N ASP A 570 7.94 -12.47 -16.88
CA ASP A 570 7.66 -12.46 -15.43
C ASP A 570 8.17 -11.19 -14.72
N ALA A 571 9.24 -10.57 -15.24
CA ALA A 571 9.77 -9.32 -14.72
C ALA A 571 8.91 -8.09 -15.05
N ALA A 572 7.91 -8.22 -15.93
CA ALA A 572 6.91 -7.20 -16.26
C ALA A 572 7.47 -5.82 -16.70
N ASP A 573 8.64 -5.80 -17.35
CA ASP A 573 9.29 -4.59 -17.85
C ASP A 573 9.95 -4.79 -19.23
N PRO A 574 9.17 -4.87 -20.31
CA PRO A 574 9.68 -5.21 -21.64
C PRO A 574 10.73 -4.22 -22.17
N ALA A 575 10.73 -2.96 -21.69
CA ALA A 575 11.67 -1.93 -22.12
C ALA A 575 13.13 -2.24 -21.73
N ASN A 576 13.33 -3.08 -20.72
CA ASN A 576 14.66 -3.47 -20.24
C ASN A 576 15.02 -4.94 -20.57
N ASP A 577 14.21 -5.65 -21.37
CA ASP A 577 14.45 -7.06 -21.69
C ASP A 577 15.83 -7.31 -22.30
N SER A 578 16.28 -6.45 -23.21
CA SER A 578 17.56 -6.62 -23.91
C SER A 578 18.79 -6.40 -23.03
N VAL A 579 18.65 -5.65 -21.93
CA VAL A 579 19.74 -5.32 -20.99
C VAL A 579 19.68 -6.09 -19.68
N ARG A 580 18.57 -6.77 -19.40
CA ARG A 580 18.35 -7.46 -18.13
C ARG A 580 19.31 -8.64 -17.97
N VAL A 581 19.86 -8.78 -16.77
CA VAL A 581 20.75 -9.88 -16.39
C VAL A 581 20.11 -10.74 -15.30
N ASN A 582 20.65 -11.93 -15.08
CA ASN A 582 20.27 -12.76 -13.94
C ASN A 582 21.09 -12.42 -12.69
N ALA A 583 20.50 -12.63 -11.52
CA ALA A 583 21.12 -12.34 -10.23
C ALA A 583 22.47 -13.06 -10.01
N GLU A 584 22.66 -14.28 -10.53
CA GLU A 584 23.93 -15.00 -10.42
C GLU A 584 25.09 -14.38 -11.20
N GLN A 585 24.81 -13.47 -12.13
CA GLN A 585 25.82 -12.78 -12.94
C GLN A 585 26.35 -11.53 -12.22
N LEU A 586 25.65 -11.05 -11.20
CA LEU A 586 26.06 -9.90 -10.42
C LEU A 586 27.35 -10.20 -9.64
N ARG A 587 28.28 -9.24 -9.67
CA ARG A 587 29.55 -9.30 -8.92
C ARG A 587 29.69 -8.16 -7.91
N ALA A 588 28.64 -7.37 -7.73
CA ALA A 588 28.57 -6.37 -6.67
C ALA A 588 28.53 -7.05 -5.29
N ARG A 589 29.07 -6.39 -4.26
CA ARG A 589 28.98 -6.89 -2.87
C ARG A 589 27.71 -6.41 -2.17
N VAL A 590 27.34 -5.15 -2.41
CA VAL A 590 26.16 -4.48 -1.87
C VAL A 590 25.31 -3.94 -3.02
N ILE A 591 23.99 -4.01 -2.88
CA ILE A 591 23.03 -3.33 -3.75
C ILE A 591 22.20 -2.39 -2.88
N GLY A 592 22.09 -1.14 -3.31
CA GLY A 592 21.16 -0.16 -2.72
C GLY A 592 20.08 0.23 -3.73
N GLU A 593 18.81 0.07 -3.37
CA GLU A 593 17.68 0.39 -4.25
C GLU A 593 16.95 1.67 -3.81
N GLY A 594 17.52 2.82 -4.17
CA GLY A 594 16.82 4.09 -4.01
C GLY A 594 15.67 4.27 -5.01
N GLY A 595 15.81 3.71 -6.21
CA GLY A 595 14.75 3.60 -7.21
C GLY A 595 13.75 2.49 -6.90
N ASN A 596 12.64 2.42 -7.64
CA ASN A 596 11.68 1.31 -7.51
C ASN A 596 12.05 0.17 -8.49
N LEU A 597 11.92 -1.07 -8.03
CA LEU A 597 11.97 -2.31 -8.82
C LEU A 597 13.24 -2.50 -9.67
N GLY A 598 14.42 -2.11 -9.16
CA GLY A 598 15.70 -2.39 -9.83
C GLY A 598 15.93 -3.87 -10.06
N LEU A 599 15.51 -4.66 -9.08
CA LEU A 599 15.54 -6.11 -9.06
C LEU A 599 14.11 -6.66 -8.88
N THR A 600 13.83 -7.80 -9.51
CA THR A 600 12.69 -8.62 -9.08
C THR A 600 12.91 -9.11 -7.65
N GLN A 601 11.81 -9.44 -6.94
CA GLN A 601 11.92 -9.96 -5.58
C GLN A 601 12.74 -11.26 -5.53
N ARG A 602 12.58 -12.17 -6.49
CA ARG A 602 13.35 -13.42 -6.55
C ARG A 602 14.83 -13.17 -6.83
N ALA A 603 15.18 -12.16 -7.65
CA ALA A 603 16.56 -11.75 -7.87
C ALA A 603 17.24 -11.28 -6.58
N ARG A 604 16.54 -10.51 -5.74
CA ARG A 604 17.07 -10.07 -4.44
C ARG A 604 17.39 -11.26 -3.55
N VAL A 605 16.49 -12.24 -3.47
CA VAL A 605 16.70 -13.48 -2.71
C VAL A 605 17.88 -14.28 -3.27
N ASP A 606 17.95 -14.45 -4.59
CA ASP A 606 19.05 -15.15 -5.26
C ASP A 606 20.40 -14.49 -5.01
N PHE A 607 20.46 -13.16 -5.01
CA PHE A 607 21.68 -12.39 -4.69
C PHE A 607 22.05 -12.54 -3.20
N ALA A 608 21.08 -12.43 -2.30
CA ALA A 608 21.29 -12.58 -0.86
C ALA A 608 21.78 -13.99 -0.47
N LEU A 609 21.22 -15.05 -1.08
CA LEU A 609 21.64 -16.43 -0.85
C LEU A 609 23.09 -16.72 -1.28
N ARG A 610 23.66 -15.87 -2.14
CA ARG A 610 25.07 -15.92 -2.58
C ARG A 610 25.99 -15.06 -1.71
N GLY A 611 25.47 -14.46 -0.65
CA GLY A 611 26.22 -13.61 0.29
C GLY A 611 26.25 -12.12 -0.08
N GLY A 612 25.53 -11.71 -1.12
CA GLY A 612 25.34 -10.30 -1.44
C GLY A 612 24.44 -9.61 -0.42
N ARG A 613 24.66 -8.31 -0.16
CA ARG A 613 23.83 -7.53 0.77
C ARG A 613 22.81 -6.69 0.01
N VAL A 614 21.53 -6.92 0.27
CA VAL A 614 20.41 -6.21 -0.36
C VAL A 614 19.17 -6.30 0.52
N ASN A 615 18.40 -5.22 0.60
CA ASN A 615 17.06 -5.20 1.16
C ASN A 615 16.00 -5.18 0.04
N ALA A 616 14.72 -5.19 0.40
CA ALA A 616 13.68 -4.86 -0.57
C ALA A 616 13.66 -3.34 -0.83
N ASP A 617 13.34 -2.92 -2.06
CA ASP A 617 13.26 -1.51 -2.45
C ASP A 617 12.30 -0.69 -1.58
N PHE A 618 11.16 -1.26 -1.19
CA PHE A 618 10.19 -0.61 -0.31
C PHE A 618 10.70 -0.37 1.12
N ILE A 619 11.84 -0.95 1.50
CA ILE A 619 12.58 -0.60 2.73
C ILE A 619 13.53 0.57 2.44
N ASP A 620 14.36 0.43 1.41
CA ASP A 620 15.41 1.41 1.07
C ASP A 620 14.82 2.78 0.68
N ASN A 621 13.76 2.80 -0.14
CA ASN A 621 13.15 4.03 -0.63
C ASN A 621 11.93 4.51 0.19
N ALA A 622 11.71 3.94 1.37
CA ALA A 622 10.57 4.26 2.25
C ALA A 622 10.57 5.73 2.73
N ALA A 623 11.74 6.35 2.86
CA ALA A 623 11.88 7.70 3.39
C ALA A 623 11.09 8.76 2.60
N GLY A 624 10.95 8.58 1.29
CA GLY A 624 10.14 9.46 0.45
C GLY A 624 8.68 9.44 0.88
N VAL A 625 8.07 8.25 0.99
CA VAL A 625 6.65 8.16 1.35
C VAL A 625 6.38 8.60 2.80
N ALA A 626 7.31 8.30 3.71
CA ALA A 626 7.24 8.70 5.12
C ALA A 626 7.35 10.21 5.35
N THR A 627 8.14 10.91 4.53
CA THR A 627 8.25 12.38 4.56
C THR A 627 6.94 13.02 4.13
N SER A 628 6.36 12.54 3.02
CA SER A 628 5.07 13.07 2.58
C SER A 628 3.92 12.77 3.53
N ASP A 629 3.93 11.61 4.21
CA ASP A 629 2.91 11.30 5.23
C ASP A 629 2.94 12.33 6.37
N ARG A 630 4.14 12.63 6.87
CA ARG A 630 4.35 13.68 7.87
C ARG A 630 3.95 15.05 7.35
N GLU A 631 4.30 15.41 6.12
CA GLU A 631 3.87 16.69 5.52
C GLU A 631 2.34 16.86 5.57
N VAL A 632 1.59 15.84 5.13
CA VAL A 632 0.12 15.88 5.11
C VAL A 632 -0.43 16.03 6.53
N ASN A 633 0.04 15.24 7.49
CA ASN A 633 -0.43 15.32 8.87
C ASN A 633 -0.03 16.63 9.56
N LEU A 634 1.14 17.19 9.25
CA LEU A 634 1.55 18.51 9.71
C LEU A 634 0.62 19.61 9.18
N LYS A 635 0.28 19.54 7.89
CA LYS A 635 -0.69 20.46 7.28
C LYS A 635 -2.07 20.34 7.91
N ILE A 636 -2.55 19.13 8.19
CA ILE A 636 -3.84 18.89 8.87
C ILE A 636 -3.83 19.50 10.28
N ALA A 637 -2.78 19.25 11.08
CA ALA A 637 -2.65 19.81 12.42
C ALA A 637 -2.64 21.35 12.41
N LEU A 638 -1.86 21.94 11.50
CA LEU A 638 -1.76 23.39 11.35
C LEU A 638 -3.06 24.04 10.86
N GLU A 639 -3.75 23.41 9.92
CA GLU A 639 -5.02 23.90 9.37
C GLU A 639 -6.09 24.04 10.46
N SER A 640 -6.12 23.11 11.43
CA SER A 640 -7.01 23.21 12.60
C SER A 640 -6.76 24.51 13.40
N VAL A 641 -5.48 24.85 13.63
CA VAL A 641 -5.07 26.07 14.34
C VAL A 641 -5.28 27.33 13.51
N CYS A 642 -5.17 27.24 12.18
CA CYS A 642 -5.50 28.36 11.29
C CYS A 642 -7.00 28.67 11.31
N ARG A 643 -7.85 27.64 11.30
CA ARG A 643 -9.32 27.82 11.37
C ARG A 643 -9.80 28.43 12.68
N SER A 644 -9.09 28.19 13.79
CA SER A 644 -9.39 28.86 15.07
C SER A 644 -8.98 30.34 15.09
N GLY A 645 -8.34 30.85 14.03
CA GLY A 645 -7.87 32.23 13.91
C GLY A 645 -6.56 32.50 14.66
N GLN A 646 -5.92 31.47 15.22
CA GLN A 646 -4.71 31.61 16.03
C GLN A 646 -3.42 31.71 15.19
N LEU A 647 -3.45 31.23 13.94
CA LEU A 647 -2.35 31.34 12.97
C LEU A 647 -2.82 31.88 11.63
N THR A 648 -2.05 32.80 11.04
CA THR A 648 -2.24 33.19 9.63
C THR A 648 -1.59 32.17 8.69
N GLU A 649 -2.02 32.13 7.43
CA GLU A 649 -1.44 31.25 6.39
C GLU A 649 0.07 31.46 6.21
N VAL A 650 0.55 32.71 6.30
CA VAL A 650 1.98 33.04 6.22
C VAL A 650 2.75 32.43 7.40
N GLN A 651 2.22 32.55 8.62
CA GLN A 651 2.83 31.95 9.81
C GLN A 651 2.79 30.42 9.73
N ARG A 652 1.70 29.85 9.22
CA ARG A 652 1.53 28.42 8.98
C ARG A 652 2.63 27.86 8.08
N ASN A 653 2.82 28.48 6.92
CA ASN A 653 3.82 28.03 5.94
C ASN A 653 5.25 28.17 6.50
N ALA A 654 5.56 29.26 7.21
CA ALA A 654 6.85 29.43 7.86
C ALA A 654 7.16 28.35 8.91
N ARG A 655 6.14 27.89 9.66
CA ARG A 655 6.29 26.79 10.62
C ARG A 655 6.52 25.44 9.94
N LEU A 656 5.80 25.17 8.84
CA LEU A 656 5.99 23.95 8.06
C LEU A 656 7.41 23.87 7.50
N THR A 657 7.91 24.95 6.88
CA THR A 657 9.30 25.03 6.39
C THR A 657 10.32 24.84 7.50
N ALA A 658 10.11 25.46 8.67
CA ALA A 658 11.03 25.33 9.80
C ALA A 658 11.15 23.88 10.34
N ALA A 659 10.13 23.04 10.13
CA ALA A 659 10.11 21.65 10.59
C ALA A 659 10.82 20.66 9.64
N GLU A 660 11.30 21.09 8.47
CA GLU A 660 11.88 20.19 7.44
C GLU A 660 12.99 19.28 7.99
N ASN A 661 13.92 19.85 8.76
CA ASN A 661 15.04 19.09 9.32
C ASN A 661 14.60 18.10 10.42
N ASP A 662 13.63 18.48 11.26
CA ASP A 662 13.06 17.63 12.31
C ASP A 662 12.33 16.43 11.68
N VAL A 663 11.56 16.69 10.61
CA VAL A 663 10.89 15.65 9.81
C VAL A 663 11.92 14.70 9.20
N ALA A 664 12.97 15.23 8.56
CA ALA A 664 14.01 14.41 7.97
C ALA A 664 14.73 13.53 9.01
N ALA A 665 15.05 14.07 10.18
CA ALA A 665 15.70 13.33 11.26
C ALA A 665 14.81 12.17 11.76
N THR A 666 13.53 12.44 11.98
CA THR A 666 12.56 11.44 12.44
C THR A 666 12.35 10.33 11.41
N VAL A 667 12.20 10.69 10.12
CA VAL A 667 12.05 9.72 9.03
C VAL A 667 13.30 8.82 8.90
N LEU A 668 14.50 9.39 8.99
CA LEU A 668 15.74 8.62 8.90
C LEU A 668 15.95 7.72 10.13
N SER A 669 15.54 8.16 11.33
CA SER A 669 15.53 7.31 12.51
C SER A 669 14.61 6.09 12.32
N GLY A 670 13.42 6.29 11.75
CA GLY A 670 12.52 5.19 11.38
C GLY A 670 13.14 4.23 10.36
N CYS A 671 13.85 4.74 9.35
CA CYS A 671 14.59 3.89 8.40
C CYS A 671 15.66 3.05 9.11
N HIS A 672 16.42 3.65 10.04
CA HIS A 672 17.43 2.95 10.81
C HIS A 672 16.85 1.81 11.66
N ASN A 673 15.70 2.04 12.29
CA ASN A 673 15.02 1.02 13.10
C ASN A 673 14.57 -0.17 12.25
N GLN A 674 14.06 0.08 11.03
CA GLN A 674 13.67 -0.99 10.10
C GLN A 674 14.88 -1.81 9.62
N VAL A 675 15.95 -1.13 9.19
CA VAL A 675 17.18 -1.81 8.77
C VAL A 675 17.77 -2.64 9.91
N LEU A 676 17.78 -2.09 11.13
CA LEU A 676 18.23 -2.80 12.33
C LEU A 676 17.39 -4.04 12.63
N ALA A 677 16.06 -3.95 12.51
CA ALA A 677 15.15 -5.09 12.72
C ALA A 677 15.41 -6.21 11.70
N LEU A 678 15.65 -5.87 10.43
CA LEU A 678 16.01 -6.83 9.38
C LEU A 678 17.37 -7.49 9.65
N GLY A 679 18.38 -6.71 10.02
CA GLY A 679 19.70 -7.25 10.33
C GLY A 679 19.69 -8.18 11.55
N LEU A 680 18.91 -7.84 12.58
CA LEU A 680 18.74 -8.69 13.76
C LEU A 680 18.05 -10.00 13.42
N ALA A 681 16.97 -9.94 12.64
CA ALA A 681 16.25 -11.13 12.19
C ALA A 681 17.11 -12.00 11.27
N GLU A 682 17.93 -11.42 10.38
CA GLU A 682 18.88 -12.16 9.53
C GLU A 682 19.96 -12.86 10.37
N ALA A 683 20.54 -12.16 11.37
CA ALA A 683 21.59 -12.71 12.23
C ALA A 683 21.14 -13.97 13.01
N TYR A 684 19.83 -14.10 13.27
CA TYR A 684 19.23 -15.26 13.94
C TYR A 684 18.28 -16.06 13.02
N ALA A 685 18.34 -15.85 11.70
CA ALA A 685 17.37 -16.40 10.76
C ALA A 685 17.20 -17.93 10.86
N PRO A 686 18.25 -18.76 11.03
CA PRO A 686 18.08 -20.20 11.21
C PRO A 686 17.22 -20.57 12.43
N ARG A 687 17.37 -19.84 13.55
CA ARG A 687 16.57 -20.05 14.77
C ARG A 687 15.13 -19.57 14.63
N LEU A 688 14.89 -18.62 13.74
CA LEU A 688 13.57 -18.03 13.49
C LEU A 688 12.79 -18.72 12.37
N LEU A 689 13.40 -19.67 11.63
CA LEU A 689 12.78 -20.24 10.43
C LEU A 689 11.41 -20.89 10.71
N ASN A 690 11.31 -21.72 11.74
CA ASN A 690 10.05 -22.36 12.15
C ASN A 690 8.98 -21.33 12.55
N ARG A 691 9.39 -20.19 13.14
CA ARG A 691 8.50 -19.09 13.49
C ARG A 691 8.01 -18.37 12.23
N HIS A 692 8.91 -18.09 11.29
CA HIS A 692 8.56 -17.44 10.03
C HIS A 692 7.67 -18.33 9.15
N GLU A 693 7.91 -19.63 9.10
CA GLU A 693 7.05 -20.60 8.39
C GLU A 693 5.61 -20.53 8.90
N ARG A 694 5.42 -20.58 10.22
CA ARG A 694 4.08 -20.50 10.85
C ARG A 694 3.41 -19.16 10.63
N LEU A 695 4.18 -18.07 10.62
CA LEU A 695 3.67 -16.75 10.26
C LEU A 695 3.22 -16.70 8.80
N ILE A 696 4.00 -17.23 7.85
CA ILE A 696 3.63 -17.30 6.43
C ILE A 696 2.31 -18.04 6.28
N GLU A 697 2.19 -19.23 6.87
CA GLU A 697 0.95 -20.01 6.86
C GLU A 697 -0.25 -19.22 7.39
N SER A 698 -0.07 -18.47 8.49
CA SER A 698 -1.14 -17.68 9.08
C SER A 698 -1.57 -16.53 8.16
N LEU A 699 -0.60 -15.79 7.60
CA LEU A 699 -0.86 -14.67 6.70
C LEU A 699 -1.55 -15.13 5.40
N GLU A 700 -1.23 -16.32 4.88
CA GLU A 700 -1.91 -16.90 3.73
C GLU A 700 -3.37 -17.25 4.03
N ARG A 701 -3.64 -17.82 5.21
CA ARG A 701 -5.00 -18.21 5.60
C ARG A 701 -5.89 -17.01 5.90
N HIS A 702 -5.35 -15.97 6.55
CA HIS A 702 -6.18 -14.93 7.18
C HIS A 702 -6.01 -13.53 6.59
N ASN A 703 -4.92 -13.26 5.86
CA ASN A 703 -4.57 -11.88 5.45
C ASN A 703 -4.29 -11.74 3.94
N GLY A 704 -4.60 -12.78 3.14
CA GLY A 704 -4.52 -12.71 1.68
C GLY A 704 -3.10 -12.67 1.12
N LEU A 705 -2.08 -13.02 1.92
CA LEU A 705 -0.72 -13.19 1.43
C LEU A 705 -0.69 -14.34 0.40
N ASN A 706 0.04 -14.15 -0.70
CA ASN A 706 0.31 -15.21 -1.67
C ASN A 706 1.83 -15.42 -1.73
N ARG A 707 2.32 -16.53 -1.17
CA ARG A 707 3.77 -16.76 -1.05
C ARG A 707 4.50 -16.68 -2.38
N THR A 708 3.91 -17.19 -3.46
CA THR A 708 4.55 -17.22 -4.78
C THR A 708 4.66 -15.82 -5.37
N ALA A 709 3.60 -15.02 -5.26
CA ALA A 709 3.58 -13.65 -5.77
C ALA A 709 4.54 -12.72 -4.99
N GLU A 710 4.73 -12.97 -3.70
CA GLU A 710 5.65 -12.21 -2.85
C GLU A 710 7.10 -12.76 -2.85
N GLY A 711 7.38 -13.78 -3.66
CA GLY A 711 8.72 -14.38 -3.75
C GLY A 711 9.20 -15.05 -2.45
N LEU A 712 8.28 -15.52 -1.61
CA LEU A 712 8.56 -16.28 -0.39
C LEU A 712 8.77 -17.78 -0.70
N PRO A 713 9.55 -18.50 0.13
CA PRO A 713 9.90 -19.89 -0.16
C PRO A 713 8.71 -20.84 -0.01
N SER A 714 8.71 -21.88 -0.84
CA SER A 714 7.82 -23.04 -0.68
C SER A 714 8.14 -23.85 0.58
N GLU A 715 7.23 -24.72 1.02
CA GLU A 715 7.46 -25.63 2.17
C GLU A 715 8.70 -26.51 1.94
N SER A 716 8.89 -27.01 0.72
CA SER A 716 10.08 -27.78 0.35
C SER A 716 11.37 -26.97 0.43
N GLU A 717 11.33 -25.68 0.09
CA GLU A 717 12.50 -24.79 0.19
C GLU A 717 12.80 -24.43 1.66
N ILE A 718 11.76 -24.25 2.50
CA ILE A 718 11.91 -24.06 3.94
C ILE A 718 12.55 -25.30 4.57
N ALA A 719 12.05 -26.50 4.27
CA ALA A 719 12.61 -27.75 4.78
C ALA A 719 14.08 -27.95 4.38
N ALA A 720 14.43 -27.65 3.12
CA ALA A 720 15.81 -27.70 2.66
C ALA A 720 16.71 -26.69 3.40
N ARG A 721 16.24 -25.46 3.60
CA ARG A 721 16.98 -24.44 4.38
C ARG A 721 17.18 -24.86 5.83
N ALA A 722 16.18 -25.46 6.46
CA ALA A 722 16.29 -25.97 7.83
C ALA A 722 17.39 -27.04 7.94
N GLN A 723 17.46 -27.97 6.98
CA GLN A 723 18.51 -28.99 6.91
C GLN A 723 19.91 -28.37 6.71
N ASP A 724 20.01 -27.30 5.93
CA ASP A 724 21.24 -26.55 5.69
C ASP A 724 21.61 -25.57 6.83
N GLY A 725 20.81 -25.49 7.88
CA GLY A 725 21.00 -24.52 8.98
C GLY A 725 20.87 -23.06 8.52
N ARG A 726 20.05 -22.80 7.50
CA ARG A 726 19.76 -21.48 6.92
C ARG A 726 18.35 -21.02 7.31
N GLY A 727 18.12 -19.71 7.26
CA GLY A 727 16.79 -19.12 7.47
C GLY A 727 16.28 -18.34 6.26
N LEU A 728 15.39 -17.40 6.51
CA LEU A 728 14.99 -16.41 5.51
C LEU A 728 16.06 -15.34 5.31
N THR A 729 16.15 -14.81 4.09
CA THR A 729 17.01 -13.69 3.72
C THR A 729 16.35 -12.34 4.04
N ARG A 730 17.12 -11.24 4.08
CA ARG A 730 16.54 -9.90 4.35
C ARG A 730 15.37 -9.52 3.42
N PRO A 731 15.43 -9.75 2.09
CA PRO A 731 14.30 -9.45 1.22
C PRO A 731 13.02 -10.21 1.57
N GLU A 732 13.13 -11.46 2.03
CA GLU A 732 11.98 -12.26 2.48
C GLU A 732 11.47 -11.79 3.84
N ILE A 733 12.37 -11.49 4.79
CA ILE A 733 12.03 -10.95 6.11
C ILE A 733 11.34 -9.58 5.96
N ALA A 734 11.76 -8.74 5.01
CA ALA A 734 11.14 -7.44 4.74
C ALA A 734 9.66 -7.56 4.37
N VAL A 735 9.30 -8.58 3.58
CA VAL A 735 7.88 -8.88 3.28
C VAL A 735 7.13 -9.22 4.57
N LEU A 736 7.67 -10.14 5.38
CA LEU A 736 7.01 -10.54 6.63
C LEU A 736 6.89 -9.39 7.63
N LEU A 737 7.90 -8.51 7.69
CA LEU A 737 7.91 -7.31 8.53
C LEU A 737 6.77 -6.37 8.12
N ALA A 738 6.64 -6.07 6.83
CA ALA A 738 5.61 -5.18 6.31
C ALA A 738 4.19 -5.74 6.49
N TYR A 739 3.98 -7.03 6.20
CA TYR A 739 2.69 -7.69 6.43
C TYR A 739 2.35 -7.71 7.94
N SER A 740 3.32 -8.00 8.82
CA SER A 740 3.09 -7.98 10.27
C SER A 740 2.66 -6.61 10.76
N LYS A 741 3.31 -5.53 10.31
CA LYS A 741 2.91 -4.14 10.65
C LYS A 741 1.49 -3.84 10.21
N ASN A 742 1.14 -4.20 8.97
CA ASN A 742 -0.19 -3.97 8.43
C ASN A 742 -1.28 -4.69 9.25
N VAL A 743 -1.08 -5.97 9.57
CA VAL A 743 -2.03 -6.75 10.37
C VAL A 743 -2.17 -6.18 11.77
N VAL A 744 -1.06 -5.93 12.46
CA VAL A 744 -1.07 -5.38 13.81
C VAL A 744 -1.74 -4.01 13.84
N CYS A 745 -1.41 -3.12 12.89
CA CYS A 745 -2.03 -1.80 12.81
C CYS A 745 -3.56 -1.90 12.64
N GLN A 746 -4.04 -2.77 11.75
CA GLN A 746 -5.48 -2.99 11.55
C GLN A 746 -6.17 -3.53 12.81
N GLU A 747 -5.57 -4.51 13.48
CA GLU A 747 -6.12 -5.05 14.72
C GLU A 747 -6.15 -4.02 15.85
N LEU A 748 -5.10 -3.20 15.98
CA LEU A 748 -5.06 -2.10 16.93
C LEU A 748 -6.16 -1.08 16.63
N LEU A 749 -6.35 -0.68 15.37
CA LEU A 749 -7.40 0.26 14.96
C LEU A 749 -8.81 -0.23 15.27
N SER A 750 -9.02 -1.54 15.21
CA SER A 750 -10.28 -2.20 15.56
C SER A 750 -10.52 -2.37 17.07
N SER A 751 -9.62 -1.85 17.90
CA SER A 751 -9.67 -1.95 19.37
C SER A 751 -9.65 -0.56 20.04
N ASP A 752 -9.74 -0.53 21.37
CA ASP A 752 -9.59 0.71 22.16
C ASP A 752 -8.13 1.00 22.56
N ILE A 753 -7.15 0.21 22.09
CA ILE A 753 -5.73 0.46 22.39
C ILE A 753 -5.27 1.86 21.95
N PRO A 754 -5.64 2.36 20.75
CA PRO A 754 -5.26 3.72 20.34
C PRO A 754 -5.82 4.83 21.24
N ASP A 755 -6.87 4.56 22.02
CA ASP A 755 -7.49 5.53 22.93
C ASP A 755 -6.91 5.49 24.35
N ASP A 756 -6.10 4.47 24.68
CA ASP A 756 -5.55 4.32 26.03
C ASP A 756 -4.54 5.47 26.31
N PRO A 757 -4.66 6.17 27.45
CA PRO A 757 -3.77 7.27 27.83
C PRO A 757 -2.27 6.91 27.80
N ALA A 758 -1.92 5.62 27.91
CA ALA A 758 -0.56 5.16 27.81
C ALA A 758 0.09 5.39 26.43
N PHE A 759 -0.72 5.60 25.38
CA PHE A 759 -0.22 5.80 24.02
C PHE A 759 -0.34 7.23 23.50
N VAL A 760 -0.84 8.18 24.32
CA VAL A 760 -0.89 9.61 23.95
C VAL A 760 0.48 10.14 23.53
N SER A 761 1.56 9.67 24.18
CA SER A 761 2.92 10.07 23.81
C SER A 761 3.34 9.61 22.41
N ALA A 762 2.74 8.55 21.87
CA ALA A 762 3.01 8.09 20.50
C ALA A 762 2.48 9.09 19.47
N LEU A 763 1.36 9.76 19.75
CA LEU A 763 0.85 10.85 18.92
C LEU A 763 1.81 12.04 18.94
N SER A 764 2.23 12.48 20.12
CA SER A 764 3.17 13.62 20.25
C SER A 764 4.51 13.34 19.57
N ALA A 765 5.06 12.12 19.71
CA ALA A 765 6.33 11.72 19.11
C ALA A 765 6.29 11.60 17.57
N TYR A 766 5.10 11.55 16.97
CA TYR A 766 4.95 11.58 15.51
C TYR A 766 5.29 12.97 14.93
N PHE A 767 4.98 14.04 15.68
CA PHE A 767 5.18 15.42 15.27
C PHE A 767 6.54 15.97 15.75
N PRO A 768 7.11 16.98 15.05
CA PRO A 768 8.36 17.63 15.44
C PRO A 768 8.38 18.05 16.91
N ASP A 769 9.50 17.82 17.60
CA ASP A 769 9.68 18.22 19.00
C ASP A 769 9.43 19.72 19.20
N SER A 770 9.79 20.53 18.21
CA SER A 770 9.54 21.97 18.18
C SER A 770 8.05 22.36 18.27
N TRP A 771 7.13 21.42 18.06
CA TRP A 771 5.67 21.63 18.06
C TRP A 771 4.97 21.05 19.30
N GLN A 772 5.69 20.35 20.17
CA GLN A 772 5.13 19.72 21.38
C GLN A 772 4.91 20.73 22.53
N CYS A 773 4.82 22.03 22.25
CA CYS A 773 4.52 23.06 23.24
C CYS A 773 3.61 24.18 22.70
N GLY A 774 2.78 24.74 23.58
CA GLY A 774 1.88 25.86 23.27
C GLY A 774 0.72 25.48 22.35
N LEU A 775 0.27 26.43 21.52
CA LEU A 775 -0.90 26.34 20.63
C LEU A 775 -0.89 25.14 19.65
N LEU A 776 0.28 24.61 19.34
CA LEU A 776 0.44 23.46 18.45
C LEU A 776 0.08 22.13 19.14
N THR A 777 0.11 22.09 20.47
CA THR A 777 -0.29 20.93 21.27
C THR A 777 -1.78 20.64 21.08
N ASP A 778 -2.62 21.68 21.09
CA ASP A 778 -4.07 21.56 20.95
C ASP A 778 -4.45 20.94 19.59
N GLY A 779 -3.83 21.45 18.50
CA GLY A 779 -4.02 20.91 17.14
C GLY A 779 -3.52 19.47 16.97
N ILE A 780 -2.50 19.06 17.72
CA ILE A 780 -2.04 17.66 17.77
C ILE A 780 -3.05 16.79 18.54
N THR A 781 -3.54 17.24 19.70
CA THR A 781 -4.49 16.46 20.50
C THR A 781 -5.85 16.26 19.83
N GLU A 782 -6.29 17.23 19.02
CA GLU A 782 -7.54 17.16 18.26
C GLU A 782 -7.35 16.62 16.84
N HIS A 783 -6.19 16.05 16.53
CA HIS A 783 -5.86 15.59 15.19
C HIS A 783 -6.85 14.50 14.73
N ARG A 784 -7.48 14.69 13.56
CA ARG A 784 -8.52 13.79 13.06
C ARG A 784 -8.05 12.36 12.81
N LEU A 785 -6.76 12.19 12.51
CA LEU A 785 -6.12 10.88 12.34
C LEU A 785 -5.33 10.44 13.59
N ALA A 786 -5.64 10.96 14.78
CA ALA A 786 -4.90 10.63 15.99
C ALA A 786 -4.85 9.12 16.24
N ARG A 787 -5.99 8.43 16.08
CA ARG A 787 -6.07 6.96 16.24
C ARG A 787 -5.18 6.23 15.24
N GLU A 788 -5.23 6.62 13.97
CA GLU A 788 -4.45 6.03 12.89
C GLU A 788 -2.95 6.28 13.07
N ILE A 789 -2.56 7.50 13.47
CA ILE A 789 -1.16 7.83 13.81
C ILE A 789 -0.68 6.94 14.97
N ILE A 790 -1.45 6.87 16.05
CA ILE A 790 -1.09 6.09 17.23
C ILE A 790 -0.93 4.60 16.87
N ALA A 791 -1.92 4.00 16.19
CA ALA A 791 -1.86 2.60 15.80
C ALA A 791 -0.67 2.29 14.88
N THR A 792 -0.40 3.13 13.89
CA THR A 792 0.77 2.98 13.02
C THR A 792 2.07 3.10 13.83
N GLN A 793 2.23 4.11 14.69
CA GLN A 793 3.44 4.28 15.50
C GLN A 793 3.67 3.09 16.45
N ILE A 794 2.62 2.59 17.12
CA ILE A 794 2.74 1.42 18.00
C ILE A 794 3.12 0.18 17.20
N SER A 795 2.44 -0.06 16.07
CA SER A 795 2.71 -1.24 15.24
C SER A 795 4.14 -1.23 14.67
N ASP A 796 4.62 -0.07 14.21
CA ASP A 796 5.98 0.09 13.70
C ASP A 796 7.01 -0.12 14.80
N ASP A 797 6.86 0.55 15.94
CA ASP A 797 7.74 0.43 17.11
C ASP A 797 7.80 -1.01 17.64
N LEU A 798 6.64 -1.62 17.87
CA LEU A 798 6.53 -2.99 18.39
C LEU A 798 7.24 -3.97 17.46
N ILE A 799 6.89 -3.97 16.16
CA ILE A 799 7.44 -4.91 15.19
C ILE A 799 8.94 -4.69 14.97
N ASN A 800 9.42 -3.44 14.97
CA ASN A 800 10.86 -3.16 14.86
C ASN A 800 11.65 -3.70 16.07
N HIS A 801 11.07 -3.68 17.27
CA HIS A 801 11.69 -4.24 18.47
C HIS A 801 11.66 -5.76 18.50
N VAL A 802 10.52 -6.38 18.15
CA VAL A 802 10.29 -7.82 18.42
C VAL A 802 10.46 -8.73 17.19
N GLY A 803 10.53 -8.13 16.00
CA GLY A 803 10.62 -8.85 14.72
C GLY A 803 9.31 -9.54 14.30
N PRO A 804 9.25 -10.05 13.06
CA PRO A 804 8.06 -10.74 12.57
C PRO A 804 7.82 -12.07 13.30
N GLY A 805 6.55 -12.35 13.60
CA GLY A 805 6.08 -13.65 14.11
C GLY A 805 6.08 -13.81 15.63
N LEU A 806 6.70 -12.90 16.40
CA LEU A 806 6.65 -12.95 17.87
C LEU A 806 5.22 -12.72 18.39
N ILE A 807 4.52 -11.72 17.86
CA ILE A 807 3.13 -11.43 18.26
C ILE A 807 2.25 -12.65 17.99
N TYR A 808 2.29 -13.18 16.77
CA TYR A 808 1.54 -14.39 16.40
C TYR A 808 1.82 -15.58 17.33
N ARG A 809 3.08 -15.75 17.77
CA ARG A 809 3.43 -16.78 18.75
C ARG A 809 2.70 -16.58 20.08
N LEU A 810 2.63 -15.35 20.58
CA LEU A 810 1.93 -15.04 21.82
C LEU A 810 0.42 -15.22 21.66
N GLU A 811 -0.15 -14.87 20.50
CA GLU A 811 -1.55 -15.14 20.16
C GLU A 811 -1.87 -16.64 20.22
N GLU A 812 -1.05 -17.48 19.57
CA GLU A 812 -1.23 -18.95 19.62
C GLU A 812 -1.02 -19.52 21.04
N ARG A 813 -0.07 -18.99 21.82
CA ARG A 813 0.23 -19.48 23.17
C ARG A 813 -0.86 -19.16 24.18
N PHE A 814 -1.42 -17.96 24.11
CA PHE A 814 -2.30 -17.42 25.15
C PHE A 814 -3.75 -17.22 24.70
N GLY A 815 -4.06 -17.45 23.43
CA GLY A 815 -5.41 -17.27 22.88
C GLY A 815 -5.85 -15.80 22.86
N VAL A 816 -4.89 -14.88 22.73
CA VAL A 816 -5.10 -13.42 22.71
C VAL A 816 -4.92 -12.86 21.29
N ARG A 817 -5.12 -11.55 21.10
CA ARG A 817 -4.89 -10.85 19.84
C ARG A 817 -3.79 -9.78 19.97
N SER A 818 -3.42 -9.15 18.87
CA SER A 818 -2.41 -8.07 18.85
C SER A 818 -2.66 -6.96 19.87
N PRO A 819 -3.90 -6.49 20.15
CA PRO A 819 -4.17 -5.48 21.17
C PRO A 819 -3.67 -5.84 22.58
N GLU A 820 -3.92 -7.08 23.04
CA GLU A 820 -3.44 -7.52 24.36
C GLU A 820 -1.91 -7.66 24.39
N VAL A 821 -1.32 -8.15 23.29
CA VAL A 821 0.15 -8.24 23.17
C VAL A 821 0.79 -6.85 23.19
N ALA A 822 0.20 -5.87 22.50
CA ALA A 822 0.67 -4.49 22.52
C ALA A 822 0.57 -3.86 23.91
N ALA A 823 -0.50 -4.12 24.66
CA ALA A 823 -0.63 -3.68 26.04
C ALA A 823 0.45 -4.31 26.95
N ALA A 824 0.67 -5.63 26.85
CA ALA A 824 1.72 -6.33 27.60
C ALA A 824 3.13 -5.82 27.26
N TYR A 825 3.39 -5.54 25.98
CA TYR A 825 4.62 -4.90 25.53
C TYR A 825 4.78 -3.51 26.13
N MET A 826 3.74 -2.66 26.11
CA MET A 826 3.82 -1.31 26.65
C MET A 826 4.10 -1.30 28.16
N VAL A 827 3.46 -2.21 28.92
CA VAL A 827 3.77 -2.41 30.34
C VAL A 827 5.24 -2.81 30.51
N THR A 828 5.73 -3.78 29.72
CA THR A 828 7.13 -4.22 29.76
C THR A 828 8.10 -3.08 29.44
N ARG A 829 7.80 -2.31 28.39
CA ARG A 829 8.59 -1.16 27.92
C ARG A 829 8.76 -0.12 29.02
N ARG A 830 7.66 0.23 29.72
CA ARG A 830 7.64 1.20 30.82
C ARG A 830 8.34 0.69 32.08
N LEU A 831 8.01 -0.51 32.54
CA LEU A 831 8.57 -1.07 33.78
C LEU A 831 10.10 -1.21 33.73
N PHE A 832 10.62 -1.64 32.58
CA PHE A 832 12.03 -2.00 32.45
C PHE A 832 12.88 -0.98 31.69
N LYS A 833 12.29 0.13 31.24
CA LYS A 833 12.97 1.17 30.44
C LYS A 833 13.64 0.57 29.20
N VAL A 834 12.87 -0.21 28.43
CA VAL A 834 13.36 -0.99 27.28
C VAL A 834 14.14 -0.12 26.30
N ASP A 835 13.71 1.12 26.04
CA ASP A 835 14.39 2.05 25.13
C ASP A 835 15.85 2.30 25.52
N SER A 836 16.13 2.45 26.81
CA SER A 836 17.50 2.64 27.31
C SER A 836 18.34 1.37 27.16
N LEU A 837 17.73 0.20 27.35
CA LEU A 837 18.38 -1.10 27.16
C LEU A 837 18.66 -1.35 25.67
N TRP A 838 17.72 -0.97 24.81
CA TRP A 838 17.83 -1.09 23.36
C TRP A 838 18.97 -0.23 22.83
N GLU A 839 19.05 1.04 23.21
CA GLU A 839 20.15 1.93 22.82
C GLU A 839 21.51 1.51 23.38
N HIS A 840 21.54 0.86 24.55
CA HIS A 840 22.77 0.26 25.06
C HIS A 840 23.21 -0.95 24.21
N ALA A 841 22.28 -1.86 23.89
CA ALA A 841 22.53 -3.03 23.06
C ALA A 841 22.92 -2.65 21.62
N ARG A 842 22.22 -1.68 21.02
CA ARG A 842 22.48 -1.16 19.66
C ARG A 842 23.91 -0.64 19.51
N ARG A 843 24.45 0.00 20.54
CA ARG A 843 25.86 0.48 20.58
C ARG A 843 26.89 -0.62 20.86
N GLY A 844 26.47 -1.88 20.98
CA GLY A 844 27.34 -3.02 21.24
C GLY A 844 27.64 -3.29 22.72
N GLY A 845 26.93 -2.60 23.63
CA GLY A 845 27.14 -2.72 25.06
C GLY A 845 28.60 -2.49 25.48
N THR A 846 29.13 -3.34 26.35
CA THR A 846 30.54 -3.30 26.81
C THR A 846 31.52 -4.03 25.88
N VAL A 847 31.01 -4.80 24.91
CA VAL A 847 31.82 -5.68 24.01
C VAL A 847 32.07 -5.00 22.65
N GLY A 848 31.48 -3.83 22.41
CA GLY A 848 31.59 -3.11 21.15
C GLY A 848 30.76 -3.75 20.03
N ALA A 849 31.05 -3.41 18.77
CA ALA A 849 30.22 -3.79 17.61
C ALA A 849 29.90 -5.30 17.50
N GLN A 850 30.80 -6.17 17.99
CA GLN A 850 30.60 -7.63 18.02
C GLN A 850 29.46 -8.08 18.94
N GLY A 851 29.14 -7.32 20.00
CA GLY A 851 28.08 -7.64 20.95
C GLY A 851 26.68 -7.14 20.56
N ARG A 852 26.55 -6.34 19.48
CA ARG A 852 25.30 -5.67 19.09
C ARG A 852 24.15 -6.65 18.91
N TRP A 853 24.33 -7.67 18.05
CA TRP A 853 23.28 -8.62 17.73
C TRP A 853 22.87 -9.48 18.92
N GLN A 854 23.84 -9.94 19.71
CA GLN A 854 23.58 -10.72 20.91
C GLN A 854 22.79 -9.92 21.95
N GLY A 855 23.22 -8.70 22.26
CA GLY A 855 22.53 -7.85 23.23
C GLY A 855 21.09 -7.52 22.81
N LEU A 856 20.86 -7.26 21.51
CA LEU A 856 19.52 -6.99 20.99
C LEU A 856 18.63 -8.23 21.00
N HIS A 857 19.17 -9.40 20.67
CA HIS A 857 18.43 -10.66 20.73
C HIS A 857 18.07 -11.04 22.16
N ASP A 858 18.99 -10.88 23.12
CA ASP A 858 18.72 -11.13 24.54
C ASP A 858 17.61 -10.21 25.07
N LEU A 859 17.55 -8.97 24.55
CA LEU A 859 16.48 -8.03 24.87
C LEU A 859 15.15 -8.44 24.22
N GLN A 860 15.14 -8.92 22.98
CA GLN A 860 13.94 -9.49 22.34
C GLN A 860 13.36 -10.66 23.14
N GLN A 861 14.21 -11.60 23.55
CA GLN A 861 13.79 -12.73 24.39
C GLN A 861 13.25 -12.26 25.74
N PHE A 862 13.89 -11.25 26.34
CA PHE A 862 13.40 -10.65 27.58
C PHE A 862 12.02 -10.02 27.43
N ILE A 863 11.78 -9.28 26.33
CA ILE A 863 10.48 -8.69 26.01
C ILE A 863 9.43 -9.79 25.81
N GLU A 864 9.73 -10.80 24.98
CA GLU A 864 8.84 -11.94 24.70
C GLU A 864 8.43 -12.66 25.98
N HIS A 865 9.41 -12.98 26.83
CA HIS A 865 9.18 -13.65 28.10
C HIS A 865 8.31 -12.80 29.03
N THR A 866 8.68 -11.54 29.25
CA THR A 866 7.98 -10.67 30.21
C THR A 866 6.55 -10.37 29.75
N ALA A 867 6.35 -10.10 28.45
CA ALA A 867 5.01 -9.93 27.88
C ALA A 867 4.19 -11.21 28.03
N GLY A 868 4.77 -12.38 27.77
CA GLY A 868 4.11 -13.67 28.01
C GLY A 868 3.72 -13.90 29.47
N ARG A 869 4.58 -13.55 30.43
CA ARG A 869 4.26 -13.63 31.87
C ARG A 869 3.12 -12.70 32.25
N LEU A 870 3.11 -11.47 31.75
CA LEU A 870 2.01 -10.51 31.95
C LEU A 870 0.69 -11.05 31.39
N LEU A 871 0.69 -11.59 30.17
CA LEU A 871 -0.49 -12.20 29.56
C LEU A 871 -0.99 -13.42 30.33
N ARG A 872 -0.09 -14.23 30.89
CA ARG A 872 -0.44 -15.40 31.70
C ARG A 872 -1.11 -15.01 33.03
N HIS A 873 -0.69 -13.89 33.65
CA HIS A 873 -1.31 -13.37 34.87
C HIS A 873 -2.56 -12.55 34.61
N ALA A 874 -2.71 -12.04 33.40
CA ALA A 874 -3.88 -11.29 32.98
C ALA A 874 -5.08 -12.23 32.88
N GLY A 875 -5.91 -12.28 33.92
CA GLY A 875 -7.20 -12.99 33.88
C GLY A 875 -8.26 -12.31 33.01
N SER A 876 -7.98 -11.09 32.53
CA SER A 876 -8.81 -10.25 31.66
C SER A 876 -7.89 -9.32 30.84
N ARG A 877 -8.46 -8.40 30.06
CA ARG A 877 -7.70 -7.33 29.36
C ARG A 877 -6.78 -6.57 30.32
N ILE A 878 -5.54 -6.30 29.88
CA ILE A 878 -4.52 -5.57 30.66
C ILE A 878 -4.86 -4.07 30.68
N ASP A 879 -5.06 -3.51 31.87
CA ASP A 879 -5.03 -2.07 32.11
C ASP A 879 -3.56 -1.64 32.26
N ILE A 880 -3.04 -0.87 31.30
CA ILE A 880 -1.61 -0.55 31.22
C ILE A 880 -1.17 0.28 32.44
N ALA A 881 -1.93 1.30 32.80
CA ALA A 881 -1.56 2.20 33.89
C ALA A 881 -1.60 1.49 35.25
N ALA A 882 -2.70 0.78 35.54
CA ALA A 882 -2.85 0.06 36.79
C ALA A 882 -1.83 -1.08 36.93
N THR A 883 -1.50 -1.76 35.83
CA THR A 883 -0.49 -2.83 35.83
C THR A 883 0.91 -2.28 36.06
N VAL A 884 1.26 -1.13 35.44
CA VAL A 884 2.54 -0.45 35.71
C VAL A 884 2.61 -0.02 37.16
N GLU A 885 1.57 0.63 37.70
CA GLU A 885 1.52 1.07 39.10
C GLU A 885 1.69 -0.10 40.08
N ARG A 886 1.01 -1.23 39.82
CA ARG A 886 1.10 -2.45 40.63
C ARG A 886 2.54 -2.96 40.76
N TYR A 887 3.32 -2.96 39.67
CA TYR A 887 4.63 -3.61 39.66
C TYR A 887 5.82 -2.66 39.83
N ALA A 888 5.67 -1.38 39.52
CA ALA A 888 6.78 -0.42 39.45
C ALA A 888 7.58 -0.34 40.76
N ALA A 889 6.91 -0.19 41.91
CA ALA A 889 7.59 -0.01 43.20
C ALA A 889 8.47 -1.20 43.57
N HIS A 890 7.96 -2.43 43.38
CA HIS A 890 8.71 -3.65 43.65
C HIS A 890 9.88 -3.83 42.68
N ILE A 891 9.67 -3.62 41.38
CA ILE A 891 10.72 -3.73 40.36
C ILE A 891 11.82 -2.69 40.59
N ASP A 892 11.46 -1.45 40.92
CA ASP A 892 12.40 -0.37 41.22
C ASP A 892 13.22 -0.64 42.49
N THR A 893 12.60 -1.25 43.49
CA THR A 893 13.26 -1.72 44.72
C THR A 893 14.28 -2.80 44.40
N LEU A 894 13.90 -3.83 43.64
CA LEU A 894 14.80 -4.90 43.20
C LEU A 894 15.96 -4.35 42.38
N ARG A 895 15.68 -3.50 41.39
CA ARG A 895 16.68 -2.87 40.53
C ARG A 895 17.67 -2.07 41.36
N SER A 896 17.19 -1.19 42.24
CA SER A 896 18.05 -0.32 43.05
C SER A 896 18.92 -1.10 44.03
N HIS A 897 18.40 -2.19 44.59
CA HIS A 897 19.12 -3.03 45.53
C HIS A 897 20.17 -3.92 44.84
N LEU A 898 19.78 -4.64 43.79
CA LEU A 898 20.62 -5.66 43.16
C LEU A 898 21.60 -5.06 42.16
N GLN A 899 21.25 -4.01 41.43
CA GLN A 899 22.16 -3.42 40.45
C GLN A 899 23.41 -2.82 41.10
N ARG A 900 23.35 -2.43 42.38
CA ARG A 900 24.50 -1.92 43.15
C ARG A 900 25.28 -3.04 43.86
N ASN A 901 24.58 -4.01 44.41
CA ASN A 901 25.17 -4.98 45.34
C ASN A 901 25.46 -6.35 44.71
N ALA A 902 24.72 -6.74 43.65
CA ALA A 902 24.84 -8.02 42.96
C ALA A 902 24.34 -7.92 41.50
N PRO A 903 25.10 -7.27 40.59
CA PRO A 903 24.66 -6.98 39.22
C PRO A 903 24.24 -8.21 38.42
N ASP A 904 24.98 -9.33 38.58
CA ASP A 904 24.66 -10.60 37.91
C ASP A 904 23.33 -11.19 38.39
N SER A 905 23.00 -10.98 39.66
CA SER A 905 21.71 -11.41 40.22
C SER A 905 20.56 -10.56 39.70
N TRP A 906 20.78 -9.27 39.42
CA TRP A 906 19.77 -8.44 38.76
C TRP A 906 19.46 -8.94 37.35
N LEU A 907 20.49 -9.24 36.53
CA LEU A 907 20.28 -9.75 35.18
C LEU A 907 19.43 -11.03 35.18
N ARG A 908 19.68 -11.93 36.13
CA ARG A 908 18.90 -13.16 36.34
C ARG A 908 17.47 -12.86 36.81
N LEU A 909 17.30 -12.09 37.88
CA LEU A 909 15.99 -11.84 38.49
C LEU A 909 15.11 -10.86 37.70
N ARG A 910 15.67 -10.05 36.81
CA ARG A 910 14.91 -9.10 35.98
C ARG A 910 13.80 -9.82 35.20
N ARG A 911 14.07 -11.01 34.66
CA ARG A 911 13.10 -11.84 33.93
C ARG A 911 11.93 -12.30 34.81
N GLN A 912 12.17 -12.50 36.10
CA GLN A 912 11.19 -12.99 37.07
C GLN A 912 10.56 -11.85 37.89
N ALA A 913 10.90 -10.58 37.63
CA ALA A 913 10.57 -9.48 38.54
C ALA A 913 9.05 -9.25 38.68
N VAL A 914 8.27 -9.50 37.62
CA VAL A 914 6.80 -9.47 37.66
C VAL A 914 6.28 -10.57 38.59
N ASP A 915 6.79 -11.79 38.46
CA ASP A 915 6.40 -12.94 39.27
C ASP A 915 6.80 -12.79 40.75
N LEU A 916 8.00 -12.27 41.01
CA LEU A 916 8.46 -11.95 42.35
C LEU A 916 7.58 -10.89 43.01
N SER A 917 7.14 -9.89 42.24
CA SER A 917 6.21 -8.87 42.72
C SER A 917 4.85 -9.47 43.08
N GLU A 918 4.31 -10.33 42.22
CA GLU A 918 3.08 -11.10 42.49
C GLU A 918 3.18 -11.95 43.75
N THR A 919 4.28 -12.68 43.93
CA THR A 919 4.55 -13.45 45.15
C THR A 919 4.65 -12.53 46.38
N ALA A 920 5.34 -11.39 46.27
CA ALA A 920 5.46 -10.42 47.36
C ALA A 920 4.11 -9.84 47.80
N VAL A 921 3.25 -9.49 46.84
CA VAL A 921 1.89 -9.02 47.11
C VAL A 921 1.07 -10.09 47.81
N ARG A 922 1.10 -11.35 47.33
CA ARG A 922 0.35 -12.45 47.96
C ARG A 922 0.80 -12.74 49.39
N LEU A 923 2.10 -12.63 49.68
CA LEU A 923 2.65 -12.86 51.02
C LEU A 923 2.55 -11.64 51.95
N GLY A 924 2.27 -10.44 51.41
CA GLY A 924 2.43 -9.20 52.17
C GLY A 924 3.87 -8.96 52.65
N SER A 925 4.87 -9.45 51.90
CA SER A 925 6.29 -9.41 52.27
C SER A 925 7.07 -8.43 51.39
N ASP A 926 8.19 -7.93 51.91
CA ASP A 926 9.15 -7.17 51.11
C ASP A 926 9.67 -8.02 49.95
N VAL A 927 9.64 -7.46 48.73
CA VAL A 927 10.08 -8.13 47.50
C VAL A 927 11.53 -8.59 47.55
N ARG A 928 12.41 -7.93 48.33
CA ARG A 928 13.81 -8.32 48.52
C ARG A 928 13.92 -9.66 49.23
N ASN A 929 13.10 -9.89 50.26
CA ASN A 929 13.08 -11.15 51.01
C ASN A 929 12.54 -12.29 50.13
N VAL A 930 11.52 -12.00 49.31
CA VAL A 930 10.99 -12.96 48.34
C VAL A 930 12.05 -13.32 47.30
N ALA A 931 12.75 -12.34 46.73
CA ALA A 931 13.81 -12.57 45.77
C ALA A 931 14.98 -13.38 46.35
N GLN A 932 15.40 -13.09 47.59
CA GLN A 932 16.44 -13.87 48.28
C GLN A 932 16.01 -15.31 48.50
N THR A 933 14.77 -15.53 48.95
CA THR A 933 14.19 -16.87 49.14
C THR A 933 14.11 -17.62 47.82
N HIS A 934 13.67 -16.95 46.75
CA HIS A 934 13.58 -17.52 45.42
C HIS A 934 14.95 -17.97 44.90
N LEU A 935 15.97 -17.11 45.00
CA LEU A 935 17.34 -17.43 44.60
C LEU A 935 17.90 -18.64 45.35
N ALA A 936 17.71 -18.68 46.67
CA ALA A 936 18.16 -19.78 47.52
C ALA A 936 17.48 -21.10 47.14
N LEU A 937 16.17 -21.07 46.87
CA LEU A 937 15.40 -22.22 46.42
C LEU A 937 15.87 -22.70 45.05
N GLU A 938 16.00 -21.79 44.09
CA GLU A 938 16.42 -22.08 42.72
C GLU A 938 17.82 -22.70 42.69
N GLU A 939 18.74 -22.20 43.52
CA GLU A 939 20.09 -22.76 43.70
C GLU A 939 20.06 -24.14 44.35
N ALA A 940 19.30 -24.31 45.45
CA ALA A 940 19.19 -25.57 46.17
C ALA A 940 18.60 -26.71 45.32
N LEU A 941 17.71 -26.38 44.38
CA LEU A 941 17.10 -27.32 43.44
C LEU A 941 17.86 -27.43 42.11
N GLY A 942 18.86 -26.57 41.86
CA GLY A 942 19.63 -26.54 40.64
C GLY A 942 18.85 -26.07 39.40
N MET A 943 17.77 -25.32 39.60
CA MET A 943 16.79 -24.94 38.58
C MET A 943 17.29 -23.86 37.61
N ASN A 944 18.17 -22.97 38.05
CA ASN A 944 18.79 -21.98 37.16
C ASN A 944 19.48 -22.67 35.97
N TRP A 945 20.18 -23.77 36.23
CA TRP A 945 20.79 -24.55 35.16
C TRP A 945 19.73 -25.18 34.24
N VAL A 946 18.63 -25.69 34.79
CA VAL A 946 17.55 -26.31 33.99
C VAL A 946 16.90 -25.30 33.06
N ILE A 947 16.56 -24.12 33.57
CA ILE A 947 15.93 -23.04 32.79
C ILE A 947 16.89 -22.60 31.67
N ASN A 948 18.15 -22.33 32.00
CA ASN A 948 19.16 -21.92 31.00
C ASN A 948 19.43 -23.02 29.97
N ALA A 949 19.46 -24.29 30.38
CA ALA A 949 19.68 -25.42 29.47
C ALA A 949 18.48 -25.64 28.53
N LEU A 950 17.25 -25.42 29.02
CA LEU A 950 16.03 -25.47 28.21
C LEU A 950 15.93 -24.28 27.25
N GLU A 951 16.37 -23.09 27.65
CA GLU A 951 16.47 -21.91 26.76
C GLU A 951 17.54 -22.09 25.67
N SER A 952 18.65 -22.74 26.01
CA SER A 952 19.74 -23.02 25.07
C SER A 952 19.40 -24.15 24.10
N HIS A 953 18.38 -24.95 24.39
CA HIS A 953 17.92 -26.01 23.51
C HIS A 953 17.28 -25.41 22.25
N HIS A 954 17.73 -25.87 21.08
CA HIS A 954 17.17 -25.45 19.80
C HIS A 954 16.05 -26.43 19.39
N PRO A 955 14.78 -26.01 19.45
CA PRO A 955 13.66 -26.88 19.10
C PRO A 955 13.71 -27.25 17.62
N ALA A 956 13.43 -28.51 17.29
CA ALA A 956 13.48 -28.98 15.91
C ALA A 956 12.31 -28.44 15.08
N ASN A 957 11.17 -28.16 15.71
CA ASN A 957 9.95 -27.70 15.06
C ASN A 957 9.15 -26.74 15.96
N TRP A 958 8.09 -26.17 15.40
CA TRP A 958 7.18 -25.25 16.11
C TRP A 958 6.59 -25.83 17.40
N TRP A 959 6.14 -27.09 17.37
CA TRP A 959 5.48 -27.72 18.52
C TRP A 959 6.44 -27.95 19.69
N GLU A 960 7.68 -28.33 19.41
CA GLU A 960 8.71 -28.42 20.43
C GLU A 960 9.04 -27.05 21.04
N ALA A 961 9.07 -25.98 20.23
CA ALA A 961 9.30 -24.63 20.72
C ALA A 961 8.17 -24.15 21.63
N MET A 962 6.92 -24.46 21.28
CA MET A 962 5.73 -24.16 22.09
C MET A 962 5.72 -24.96 23.39
N ALA A 963 6.04 -26.26 23.33
CA ALA A 963 6.10 -27.13 24.51
C ALA A 963 7.23 -26.72 25.48
N ALA A 964 8.41 -26.37 24.95
CA ALA A 964 9.53 -25.90 25.76
C ALA A 964 9.17 -24.60 26.52
N ASP A 965 8.50 -23.67 25.86
CA ASP A 965 8.03 -22.44 26.50
C ASP A 965 6.97 -22.70 27.57
N ALA A 966 5.97 -23.55 27.28
CA ALA A 966 4.93 -23.90 28.25
C ALA A 966 5.53 -24.57 29.50
N LEU A 967 6.48 -25.48 29.31
CA LEU A 967 7.20 -26.13 30.40
C LEU A 967 8.07 -25.15 31.20
N ARG A 968 8.68 -24.17 30.53
CA ARG A 968 9.42 -23.09 31.21
C ARG A 968 8.49 -22.29 32.12
N ASP A 969 7.31 -21.92 31.62
CA ASP A 969 6.31 -21.20 32.40
C ASP A 969 5.82 -22.03 33.60
N ASP A 970 5.58 -23.33 33.42
CA ASP A 970 5.13 -24.22 34.49
C ASP A 970 6.20 -24.41 35.57
N ILE A 971 7.46 -24.53 35.17
CA ILE A 971 8.60 -24.59 36.10
C ILE A 971 8.70 -23.29 36.88
N ALA A 972 8.59 -22.13 36.22
CA ALA A 972 8.60 -20.83 36.88
C ALA A 972 7.43 -20.72 37.89
N ASP A 973 6.21 -21.03 37.48
CA ASP A 973 5.01 -21.01 38.35
C ASP A 973 5.18 -21.93 39.56
N ALA A 974 5.78 -23.12 39.38
CA ALA A 974 6.07 -24.03 40.47
C ALA A 974 7.10 -23.44 41.45
N LEU A 975 8.16 -22.80 40.96
CA LEU A 975 9.17 -22.17 41.81
C LEU A 975 8.62 -20.98 42.59
N HIS A 976 7.80 -20.15 41.97
CA HIS A 976 7.13 -19.04 42.66
C HIS A 976 6.16 -19.54 43.73
N ARG A 977 5.37 -20.59 43.46
CA ARG A 977 4.54 -21.24 44.49
C ARG A 977 5.36 -21.81 45.63
N LEU A 978 6.49 -22.45 45.35
CA LEU A 978 7.37 -22.95 46.42
C LEU A 978 8.01 -21.83 47.26
N THR A 979 8.27 -20.67 46.64
CA THR A 979 8.79 -19.47 47.34
C THR A 979 7.79 -18.94 48.36
N GLU A 980 6.49 -19.18 48.19
CA GLU A 980 5.43 -18.75 49.12
C GLU A 980 5.44 -19.47 50.46
N PHE A 981 6.15 -20.59 50.59
CA PHE A 981 6.22 -21.35 51.83
C PHE A 981 7.49 -20.99 52.61
N PRO A 982 7.44 -20.05 53.59
CA PRO A 982 8.65 -19.42 54.16
C PRO A 982 9.44 -20.33 55.12
N ARG A 983 9.06 -21.61 55.28
CA ARG A 983 9.72 -22.56 56.18
C ARG A 983 11.06 -23.12 55.65
N HIS A 984 11.66 -22.52 54.62
CA HIS A 984 12.65 -23.18 53.77
C HIS A 984 13.98 -22.45 53.56
N VAL A 985 14.27 -21.40 54.33
CA VAL A 985 15.56 -20.70 54.30
C VAL A 985 16.07 -20.58 55.74
N ASP A 986 17.32 -20.98 55.97
CA ASP A 986 18.04 -21.20 57.27
C ASP A 986 18.01 -22.61 57.88
N GLY A 987 17.40 -23.56 57.20
CA GLY A 987 17.51 -24.97 57.57
C GLY A 987 16.50 -25.80 56.81
N TRP A 988 16.90 -26.38 55.68
CA TRP A 988 16.19 -27.52 55.11
C TRP A 988 16.23 -28.69 56.12
N GLN A 989 15.36 -28.68 57.14
CA GLN A 989 14.91 -29.90 57.78
C GLN A 989 13.75 -30.42 56.93
N PRO A 990 13.97 -31.45 56.10
CA PRO A 990 13.02 -31.79 55.06
C PRO A 990 11.82 -32.49 55.68
N ILE A 991 10.62 -31.95 55.45
CA ILE A 991 9.37 -32.69 55.72
C ILE A 991 8.97 -33.53 54.48
N ALA A 992 9.82 -33.63 53.43
CA ALA A 992 9.69 -34.58 52.31
C ALA A 992 11.03 -34.93 51.62
N PRO A 993 12.02 -35.51 52.33
CA PRO A 993 13.37 -35.77 51.80
C PRO A 993 13.38 -36.63 50.53
N GLU A 994 12.46 -37.59 50.42
CA GLU A 994 12.37 -38.50 49.27
C GLU A 994 11.94 -37.80 47.97
N ARG A 995 11.08 -36.77 48.02
CA ARG A 995 10.62 -36.03 46.82
C ARG A 995 11.70 -35.10 46.31
N ILE A 996 12.35 -34.41 47.24
CA ILE A 996 13.52 -33.59 46.98
C ILE A 996 14.66 -34.43 46.37
N SER A 997 14.92 -35.61 46.92
CA SER A 997 15.96 -36.52 46.39
C SER A 997 15.64 -36.93 44.96
N ARG A 998 14.38 -37.29 44.66
CA ARG A 998 13.93 -37.62 43.31
C ARG A 998 14.13 -36.47 42.32
N LEU A 999 13.69 -35.25 42.66
CA LEU A 999 13.91 -34.09 41.82
C LEU A 999 15.41 -33.85 41.56
N LYS A 1000 16.24 -33.90 42.61
CA LYS A 1000 17.70 -33.76 42.47
C LYS A 1000 18.33 -34.85 41.60
N GLU A 1001 17.84 -36.09 41.68
CA GLU A 1001 18.30 -37.18 40.82
C GLU A 1001 17.94 -36.95 39.35
N VAL A 1002 16.72 -36.50 39.05
CA VAL A 1002 16.29 -36.18 37.68
C VAL A 1002 17.12 -35.03 37.11
N VAL A 1003 17.33 -33.97 37.89
CA VAL A 1003 18.18 -32.83 37.49
C VAL A 1003 19.63 -33.26 37.31
N ALA A 1004 20.17 -34.10 38.20
CA ALA A 1004 21.53 -34.62 38.08
C ALA A 1004 21.71 -35.51 36.83
N ARG A 1005 20.68 -36.29 36.44
CA ARG A 1005 20.68 -37.03 35.17
C ARG A 1005 20.74 -36.09 33.98
N ALA A 1006 19.87 -35.08 33.93
CA ALA A 1006 19.88 -34.09 32.85
C ALA A 1006 21.23 -33.33 32.78
N ARG A 1007 21.82 -32.96 33.93
CA ARG A 1007 23.15 -32.32 34.00
C ARG A 1007 24.27 -33.19 33.44
N ARG A 1008 24.22 -34.50 33.68
CA ARG A 1008 25.19 -35.44 33.10
C ARG A 1008 25.08 -35.52 31.58
N ASP A 1009 23.85 -35.43 31.06
CA ASP A 1009 23.59 -35.42 29.62
C ASP A 1009 23.97 -34.08 28.97
N GLY A 1010 23.99 -33.00 29.74
CA GLY A 1010 24.45 -31.67 29.32
C GLY A 1010 23.41 -30.79 28.63
N PHE A 1011 22.16 -31.25 28.48
CA PHE A 1011 21.07 -30.48 27.88
C PHE A 1011 19.70 -30.82 28.52
N VAL A 1012 18.70 -29.96 28.28
CA VAL A 1012 17.32 -30.19 28.69
C VAL A 1012 16.41 -29.99 27.47
N ASP A 1013 15.84 -31.08 26.98
CA ASP A 1013 14.82 -31.10 25.93
C ASP A 1013 13.41 -31.16 26.54
N VAL A 1014 12.38 -31.12 25.68
CA VAL A 1014 10.96 -31.14 26.10
C VAL A 1014 10.63 -32.33 27.01
N PRO A 1015 11.02 -33.60 26.70
CA PRO A 1015 10.76 -34.73 27.60
C PRO A 1015 11.41 -34.60 28.99
N ARG A 1016 12.67 -34.15 29.06
CA ARG A 1016 13.36 -33.94 30.34
C ARG A 1016 12.73 -32.80 31.14
N ALA A 1017 12.39 -31.69 30.48
CA ALA A 1017 11.70 -30.57 31.11
C ALA A 1017 10.33 -30.99 31.66
N ALA A 1018 9.58 -31.83 30.94
CA ALA A 1018 8.31 -32.37 31.40
C ALA A 1018 8.47 -33.24 32.66
N ALA A 1019 9.49 -34.11 32.70
CA ALA A 1019 9.79 -34.91 33.89
C ALA A 1019 10.16 -34.02 35.11
N ILE A 1020 10.98 -32.99 34.89
CA ILE A 1020 11.36 -32.04 35.95
C ILE A 1020 10.15 -31.24 36.44
N SER A 1021 9.32 -30.74 35.52
CA SER A 1021 8.09 -30.01 35.84
C SER A 1021 7.09 -30.87 36.64
N ALA A 1022 6.96 -32.16 36.31
CA ALA A 1022 6.11 -33.09 37.05
C ALA A 1022 6.58 -33.30 38.50
N GLU A 1023 7.89 -33.44 38.73
CA GLU A 1023 8.46 -33.57 40.08
C GLU A 1023 8.34 -32.26 40.87
N LEU A 1024 8.53 -31.10 40.24
CA LEU A 1024 8.28 -29.79 40.86
C LEU A 1024 6.79 -29.62 41.26
N SER A 1025 5.87 -30.01 40.38
CA SER A 1025 4.43 -29.97 40.65
C SER A 1025 4.04 -30.90 41.80
N SER A 1026 4.67 -32.08 41.88
CA SER A 1026 4.55 -33.03 42.98
C SER A 1026 5.02 -32.43 44.31
N LEU A 1027 6.12 -31.67 44.30
CA LEU A 1027 6.62 -30.95 45.46
C LEU A 1027 5.67 -29.81 45.88
N CYS A 1028 5.13 -29.04 44.93
CA CYS A 1028 4.15 -27.97 45.18
C CYS A 1028 2.88 -28.50 45.86
N ARG A 1029 2.30 -29.60 45.35
CA ARG A 1029 1.10 -30.22 45.95
C ARG A 1029 1.33 -30.67 47.39
N TRP A 1030 2.52 -31.21 47.67
CA TRP A 1030 2.89 -31.60 49.03
C TRP A 1030 3.04 -30.38 49.95
N ALA A 1031 3.71 -29.32 49.48
CA ALA A 1031 3.89 -28.10 50.26
C ALA A 1031 2.55 -27.41 50.59
N GLY A 1032 1.61 -27.37 49.62
CA GLY A 1032 0.26 -26.85 49.83
C GLY A 1032 -0.63 -27.73 50.72
N GLY A 1033 -0.46 -29.05 50.68
CA GLY A 1033 -1.21 -30.00 51.52
C GLY A 1033 -0.74 -30.08 52.97
N ALA A 1034 0.51 -29.70 53.26
CA ALA A 1034 1.06 -29.62 54.62
C ALA A 1034 0.63 -28.36 55.41
N GLY A 1035 -0.19 -27.49 54.79
CA GLY A 1035 -0.83 -26.33 55.41
C GLY A 1035 -2.28 -26.54 55.84
N GLY A 1036 -2.81 -27.78 55.75
CA GLY A 1036 -4.11 -28.19 56.26
C GLY A 1036 -4.07 -28.73 57.68
#